data_AF-A0A953A7F0-F1
#
_entry.id   AF-A0A953A7F0-F1
#
_cell.length_a   1.000
_cell.length_b   1.000
_cell.length_c   1.000
_cell.angle_alpha   90.00
_cell.angle_beta   90.00
_cell.angle_gamma   90.00
#
_symmetry.space_group_name_H-M   'P 1'
#
loop_
_entity.id
_entity.type
_entity.pdbx_description
1 polymer ?
#
loop_
_entity_poly.entity_id
_entity_poly.type
_entity_poly.pdbx_seq_one_letter_code
_entity_poly.pdbx_strand_id
1 'polypeptide(L)'
;MAAGSEARDDPYAGLRQRAYLFLREQDGAVSEEALIEHVFGSSGNPALWRPLLRQVLGSDDRLDLRADGYWALRGTTPARNDLLPTDFVVIDIETTGLRPLRQRIIEVAAIRYRGGRRQDVFSTLVNPERPVPAYIRKLTGIDEPALAGAPVFRRVADELTAFLGDDLLVGYNVEFDIAFLNAELKRLGRPPLINPRLDLLPLSTQLIPGMRRSGLDAACLALGLESRERHRAEADAALTALLLARLGELARERGLTTFDGLQRAAAARVPVPKRRGPVGRGRAVLDRSHLEGIPHAPGVYLMYGARDRVIYVGKAKDLRNRVSSYYSQPLGYTRKMDGLLESIERIEVVETGSELEALLLEAQFIRRYRPQYNTQMRNNEAYPYIKIDIGNPWPRVTLTRQRADDGAVYFGPFRVARSARETVDLINEVFPLRTCARSFRTARSYGSPCLRLSLGQCMGPCTGMADRDAYRQAVQDVIGFLRGERDEVMARLHQELVTCAERLDFERASRLRDRIRRVQQLVLSQQLLAETEQRGTVLIVTPSPEAGAREFLLVVRGRLWAQIRASVDEPDEDVAARLARSWERAQQTTMPAVDQESLDQVHLLGRWLRKYAGHPAIIPIDAVPDWEALVAQGRALTDDELSFDTRSVPAPEEPLPA
;
A
#
# COMPACT_ATOMS: atom_id res chain seq x y z
N MET A 1 -24.04 76.01 -11.20
CA MET A 1 -24.25 74.56 -11.36
C MET A 1 -24.29 74.30 -12.86
N ALA A 2 -23.47 73.48 -13.50
CA ALA A 2 -22.71 72.34 -13.02
C ALA A 2 -21.40 72.15 -13.83
N ALA A 3 -20.40 71.64 -13.11
CA ALA A 3 -19.35 70.71 -13.50
C ALA A 3 -18.62 70.89 -14.85
N GLY A 4 -17.39 71.41 -14.76
CA GLY A 4 -16.31 70.95 -15.63
C GLY A 4 -16.01 69.47 -15.37
N SER A 5 -15.96 68.70 -16.45
CA SER A 5 -15.45 67.32 -16.47
C SER A 5 -14.05 67.36 -17.07
N GLU A 6 -13.06 67.72 -16.24
CA GLU A 6 -11.67 67.40 -16.55
C GLU A 6 -11.55 65.87 -16.62
N ALA A 7 -11.21 65.36 -17.80
CA ALA A 7 -10.89 63.96 -18.00
C ALA A 7 -9.75 63.58 -17.04
N ARG A 8 -10.04 62.72 -16.08
CA ARG A 8 -9.01 62.13 -15.21
C ARG A 8 -8.05 61.36 -16.10
N ASP A 9 -6.78 61.78 -16.11
CA ASP A 9 -5.68 60.99 -16.67
C ASP A 9 -5.73 59.59 -16.08
N ASP A 10 -5.95 58.62 -16.95
CA ASP A 10 -6.04 57.23 -16.57
C ASP A 10 -4.63 56.70 -16.26
N PRO A 11 -4.28 56.48 -14.97
CA PRO A 11 -2.89 56.26 -14.54
C PRO A 11 -2.30 54.96 -15.08
N TYR A 12 -3.14 54.10 -15.68
CA TYR A 12 -2.75 52.81 -16.22
C TYR A 12 -2.78 52.75 -17.75
N ALA A 13 -3.07 53.85 -18.44
CA ALA A 13 -3.19 53.89 -19.89
C ALA A 13 -1.89 53.40 -20.59
N GLY A 14 -0.73 53.80 -20.06
CA GLY A 14 0.57 53.35 -20.58
C GLY A 14 0.82 51.85 -20.39
N LEU A 15 0.35 51.26 -19.27
CA LEU A 15 0.50 49.82 -19.01
C LEU A 15 -0.44 48.99 -19.89
N ARG A 16 -1.68 49.43 -20.08
CA ARG A 16 -2.63 48.81 -21.02
C ARG A 16 -2.09 48.86 -22.45
N GLN A 17 -1.53 50.00 -22.87
CA GLN A 17 -0.95 50.13 -24.20
C GLN A 17 0.28 49.23 -24.38
N ARG A 18 1.13 49.09 -23.35
CA ARG A 18 2.27 48.17 -23.38
C ARG A 18 1.82 46.72 -23.48
N ALA A 19 0.84 46.31 -22.67
CA ALA A 19 0.26 44.97 -22.73
C ALA A 19 -0.36 44.66 -24.11
N TYR A 20 -1.10 45.62 -24.68
CA TYR A 20 -1.71 45.49 -26.00
C TYR A 20 -0.68 45.33 -27.12
N LEU A 21 0.41 46.12 -27.11
CA LEU A 21 1.49 46.00 -28.09
C LEU A 21 2.21 44.66 -27.97
N PHE A 22 2.50 44.22 -26.74
CA PHE A 22 3.11 42.91 -26.51
C PHE A 22 2.23 41.76 -27.00
N LEU A 23 0.92 41.83 -26.73
CA LEU A 23 -0.04 40.86 -27.27
C LEU A 23 -0.08 40.86 -28.80
N ARG A 24 0.08 42.02 -29.46
CA ARG A 24 0.18 42.09 -30.93
C ARG A 24 1.46 41.48 -31.48
N GLU A 25 2.57 41.58 -30.75
CA GLU A 25 3.85 40.98 -31.13
C GLU A 25 3.88 39.46 -30.93
N GLN A 26 3.04 38.94 -30.03
CA GLN A 26 2.95 37.53 -29.65
C GLN A 26 1.69 36.86 -30.23
N ASP A 27 1.37 37.15 -31.49
CA ASP A 27 0.27 36.53 -32.26
C ASP A 27 -1.14 36.63 -31.60
N GLY A 28 -1.32 37.60 -30.71
CA GLY A 28 -2.62 37.98 -30.15
C GLY A 28 -2.99 37.33 -28.82
N ALA A 29 -2.18 36.41 -28.25
CA ALA A 29 -2.47 35.80 -26.94
C ALA A 29 -1.21 35.42 -26.15
N VAL A 30 -1.18 35.73 -24.85
CA VAL A 30 -0.01 35.51 -23.98
C VAL A 30 -0.46 35.10 -22.56
N SER A 31 0.34 34.28 -21.89
CA SER A 31 0.04 33.82 -20.51
C SER A 31 0.05 34.99 -19.53
N GLU A 32 -0.75 34.87 -18.47
CA GLU A 32 -0.80 35.89 -17.41
C GLU A 32 0.56 36.11 -16.75
N GLU A 33 1.40 35.08 -16.64
CA GLU A 33 2.77 35.18 -16.11
C GLU A 33 3.70 35.98 -17.02
N ALA A 34 3.70 35.69 -18.32
CA ALA A 34 4.55 36.39 -19.28
C ALA A 34 4.12 37.86 -19.44
N LEU A 35 2.82 38.14 -19.32
CA LEU A 35 2.32 39.52 -19.30
C LEU A 35 2.75 40.27 -18.03
N ILE A 36 2.74 39.62 -16.86
CA ILE A 36 3.23 40.23 -15.60
C ILE A 36 4.71 40.59 -15.74
N GLU A 37 5.51 39.68 -16.26
CA GLU A 37 6.94 39.90 -16.46
C GLU A 37 7.19 41.05 -17.44
N HIS A 38 6.47 41.09 -18.56
CA HIS A 38 6.63 42.14 -19.57
C HIS A 38 6.10 43.52 -19.13
N VAL A 39 4.95 43.56 -18.47
CA VAL A 39 4.28 44.83 -18.09
C VAL A 39 4.93 45.44 -16.84
N PHE A 40 5.30 44.62 -15.85
CA PHE A 40 5.84 45.10 -14.57
C PHE A 40 7.35 44.87 -14.40
N GLY A 41 8.02 44.17 -15.32
CA GLY A 41 9.47 43.95 -15.27
C GLY A 41 9.93 43.10 -14.07
N SER A 42 9.03 42.32 -13.46
CA SER A 42 9.30 41.55 -12.24
C SER A 42 9.21 40.05 -12.50
N SER A 43 10.31 39.34 -12.29
CA SER A 43 10.40 37.86 -12.29
C SER A 43 10.05 37.20 -10.93
N GLY A 44 9.55 37.99 -9.96
CA GLY A 44 9.15 37.52 -8.63
C GLY A 44 7.79 36.79 -8.56
N ASN A 45 7.34 36.42 -7.35
CA ASN A 45 6.13 35.60 -7.11
C ASN A 45 4.87 36.16 -7.82
N PRO A 46 4.36 35.50 -8.89
CA PRO A 46 3.25 35.99 -9.72
C PRO A 46 1.96 36.22 -8.93
N ALA A 47 1.78 35.52 -7.80
CA ALA A 47 0.60 35.65 -6.95
C ALA A 47 0.39 37.07 -6.39
N LEU A 48 1.45 37.88 -6.28
CA LEU A 48 1.37 39.27 -5.83
C LEU A 48 0.90 40.22 -6.93
N TRP A 49 1.25 39.96 -8.19
CA TRP A 49 1.02 40.87 -9.32
C TRP A 49 -0.25 40.56 -10.10
N ARG A 50 -0.75 39.32 -10.06
CA ARG A 50 -1.99 38.90 -10.75
C ARG A 50 -3.21 39.77 -10.44
N PRO A 51 -3.53 40.12 -9.18
CA PRO A 51 -4.69 40.95 -8.88
C PRO A 51 -4.58 42.34 -9.52
N LEU A 52 -3.38 42.92 -9.51
CA LEU A 52 -3.12 44.23 -10.10
C LEU A 52 -3.17 44.18 -11.63
N LEU A 53 -2.59 43.16 -12.28
CA LEU A 53 -2.68 42.98 -13.72
C LEU A 53 -4.14 42.89 -14.18
N ARG A 54 -4.95 42.06 -13.50
CA ARG A 54 -6.37 41.89 -13.81
C ARG A 54 -7.18 43.16 -13.60
N GLN A 55 -6.86 43.93 -12.56
CA GLN A 55 -7.49 45.23 -12.33
C GLN A 55 -7.13 46.23 -13.43
N VAL A 56 -5.87 46.25 -13.88
CA VAL A 56 -5.36 47.20 -14.87
C VAL A 56 -5.88 46.89 -16.28
N LEU A 57 -5.91 45.60 -16.66
CA LEU A 57 -6.27 45.16 -18.02
C LEU A 57 -7.73 44.76 -18.16
N GLY A 58 -8.41 44.40 -17.07
CA GLY A 58 -9.81 43.94 -17.11
C GLY A 58 -10.82 45.03 -17.51
N SER A 59 -10.39 46.29 -17.53
CA SER A 59 -11.17 47.42 -18.05
C SER A 59 -10.82 47.80 -19.49
N ASP A 60 -9.92 47.07 -20.17
CA ASP A 60 -9.57 47.33 -21.57
C ASP A 60 -10.48 46.54 -22.52
N ASP A 61 -11.34 47.23 -23.27
CA ASP A 61 -12.28 46.60 -24.20
C ASP A 61 -11.62 45.88 -25.38
N ARG A 62 -10.30 46.03 -25.56
CA ARG A 62 -9.52 45.34 -26.59
C ARG A 62 -8.99 43.99 -26.13
N LEU A 63 -9.07 43.67 -24.84
CA LEU A 63 -8.42 42.50 -24.25
C LEU A 63 -9.44 41.61 -23.52
N ASP A 64 -9.24 40.30 -23.59
CA ASP A 64 -10.04 39.32 -22.85
C ASP A 64 -9.13 38.38 -22.05
N LEU A 65 -9.46 38.17 -20.76
CA LEU A 65 -8.89 37.10 -19.95
C LEU A 65 -9.67 35.80 -20.21
N ARG A 66 -8.99 34.81 -20.75
CA ARG A 66 -9.53 33.49 -21.06
C ARG A 66 -9.54 32.59 -19.83
N ALA A 67 -10.43 31.59 -19.84
CA ALA A 67 -10.60 30.66 -18.72
C ALA A 67 -9.37 29.77 -18.45
N ASP A 68 -8.46 29.67 -19.43
CA ASP A 68 -7.18 28.95 -19.39
C ASP A 68 -6.01 29.78 -18.80
N GLY A 69 -6.29 31.02 -18.37
CA GLY A 69 -5.31 31.93 -17.75
C GLY A 69 -4.49 32.76 -18.73
N TYR A 70 -4.92 32.89 -20.00
CA TYR A 70 -4.27 33.73 -21.01
C TYR A 70 -5.00 35.05 -21.23
N TRP A 71 -4.24 36.13 -21.44
CA TRP A 71 -4.75 37.38 -21.98
C TRP A 71 -4.68 37.35 -23.50
N ALA A 72 -5.74 37.81 -24.18
CA ALA A 72 -5.78 37.81 -25.64
C ALA A 72 -6.42 39.09 -26.20
N LEU A 73 -6.09 39.44 -27.43
CA LEU A 73 -6.79 40.49 -28.16
C LEU A 73 -8.22 40.03 -28.48
N ARG A 74 -9.22 40.83 -28.12
CA ARG A 74 -10.63 40.55 -28.36
C ARG A 74 -10.87 40.31 -29.86
N GLY A 75 -11.45 39.16 -30.21
CA GLY A 75 -11.69 38.74 -31.59
C GLY A 75 -10.56 37.94 -32.26
N THR A 76 -9.45 37.66 -31.57
CA THR A 76 -8.45 36.70 -32.07
C THR A 76 -8.88 35.27 -31.77
N THR A 77 -9.17 34.51 -32.82
CA THR A 77 -9.28 33.04 -32.76
C THR A 77 -7.86 32.47 -32.68
N PRO A 78 -7.56 31.48 -31.81
CA PRO A 78 -6.24 30.86 -31.77
C PRO A 78 -5.85 30.37 -33.17
N ALA A 79 -4.60 30.61 -33.57
CA ALA A 79 -4.08 30.03 -34.80
C ALA A 79 -4.27 28.50 -34.71
N ARG A 80 -4.71 27.90 -35.81
CA ARG A 80 -5.28 26.55 -35.86
C ARG A 80 -4.27 25.42 -35.54
N ASN A 81 -3.06 25.72 -35.06
CA ASN A 81 -2.00 24.72 -34.86
C ASN A 81 -1.07 24.88 -33.65
N ASP A 82 -1.43 25.62 -32.60
CA ASP A 82 -0.47 25.90 -31.50
C ASP A 82 -0.46 24.86 -30.38
N LEU A 83 -1.24 23.78 -30.49
CA LEU A 83 -1.34 22.78 -29.42
C LEU A 83 -0.19 21.77 -29.41
N LEU A 84 0.24 21.32 -30.59
CA LEU A 84 1.29 20.31 -30.73
C LEU A 84 2.55 20.95 -31.29
N PRO A 85 3.74 20.57 -30.78
CA PRO A 85 4.99 21.06 -31.33
C PRO A 85 5.18 20.50 -32.75
N THR A 86 5.64 21.34 -33.69
CA THR A 86 5.99 20.89 -35.05
C THR A 86 7.43 20.42 -35.16
N ASP A 87 8.29 20.92 -34.27
CA ASP A 87 9.72 20.62 -34.21
C ASP A 87 10.06 20.00 -32.86
N PHE A 88 10.48 18.73 -32.86
CA PHE A 88 10.80 17.97 -31.65
C PHE A 88 11.64 16.73 -31.98
N VAL A 89 12.20 16.10 -30.95
CA VAL A 89 12.86 14.80 -31.05
C VAL A 89 12.16 13.82 -30.11
N VAL A 90 11.74 12.68 -30.65
CA VAL A 90 11.22 11.58 -29.82
C VAL A 90 12.37 10.67 -29.43
N ILE A 91 12.47 10.33 -28.14
CA ILE A 91 13.53 9.48 -27.61
C ILE A 91 12.97 8.27 -26.89
N ASP A 92 13.67 7.15 -27.03
CA ASP A 92 13.43 5.91 -26.30
C ASP A 92 14.76 5.18 -26.09
N ILE A 93 14.94 4.56 -24.92
CA ILE A 93 16.12 3.74 -24.62
C ILE A 93 15.74 2.37 -24.07
N GLU A 94 16.57 1.39 -24.40
CA GLU A 94 16.58 0.09 -23.73
C GLU A 94 17.76 0.01 -22.77
N THR A 95 17.58 -0.63 -21.62
CA THR A 95 18.55 -0.61 -20.53
C THR A 95 18.75 -1.98 -19.88
N THR A 96 19.88 -2.16 -19.19
CA THR A 96 20.15 -3.38 -18.42
C THR A 96 19.29 -3.52 -17.15
N GLY A 97 18.43 -2.55 -16.84
CA GLY A 97 17.52 -2.52 -15.69
C GLY A 97 17.06 -1.11 -15.34
N LEU A 98 16.33 -0.92 -14.22
CA LEU A 98 15.58 0.33 -13.98
C LEU A 98 16.33 1.48 -13.27
N ARG A 99 17.60 1.29 -12.87
CA ARG A 99 18.33 2.27 -12.03
C ARG A 99 19.48 2.96 -12.80
N PRO A 100 19.35 4.23 -13.21
CA PRO A 100 20.33 4.94 -14.05
C PRO A 100 21.77 4.89 -13.54
N LEU A 101 21.98 5.08 -12.24
CA LEU A 101 23.33 5.12 -11.66
C LEU A 101 24.01 3.74 -11.61
N ARG A 102 23.23 2.65 -11.56
CA ARG A 102 23.73 1.28 -11.40
C ARG A 102 23.60 0.42 -12.65
N GLN A 103 22.79 0.83 -13.62
CA GLN A 103 22.49 0.13 -14.86
C GLN A 103 23.03 0.92 -16.06
N ARG A 104 23.07 0.28 -17.22
CA ARG A 104 23.66 0.79 -18.46
C ARG A 104 22.65 0.78 -19.60
N ILE A 105 22.86 1.64 -20.59
CA ILE A 105 22.06 1.67 -21.82
C ILE A 105 22.51 0.54 -22.75
N ILE A 106 21.57 -0.13 -23.43
CA ILE A 106 21.83 -1.21 -24.40
C ILE A 106 21.32 -0.89 -25.81
N GLU A 107 20.37 0.03 -25.95
CA GLU A 107 19.92 0.59 -27.23
C GLU A 107 19.45 2.02 -26.98
N VAL A 108 19.66 2.90 -27.96
CA VAL A 108 19.10 4.25 -27.95
C VAL A 108 18.53 4.56 -29.33
N ALA A 109 17.35 5.16 -29.35
CA ALA A 109 16.77 5.71 -30.56
C ALA A 109 16.26 7.14 -30.31
N ALA A 110 16.52 8.01 -31.27
CA ALA A 110 16.04 9.38 -31.32
C ALA A 110 15.55 9.70 -32.74
N ILE A 111 14.31 10.16 -32.88
CA ILE A 111 13.70 10.49 -34.17
C ILE A 111 13.37 11.98 -34.20
N ARG A 112 13.97 12.72 -35.14
CA ARG A 112 13.74 14.15 -35.31
C ARG A 112 12.54 14.40 -36.21
N TYR A 113 11.67 15.31 -35.76
CA TYR A 113 10.58 15.87 -36.52
C TYR A 113 10.81 17.37 -36.75
N ARG A 114 10.53 17.81 -37.97
CA ARG A 114 10.50 19.23 -38.36
C ARG A 114 9.27 19.52 -39.19
N GLY A 115 8.57 20.61 -38.89
CA GLY A 115 7.30 20.95 -39.55
C GLY A 115 6.26 19.82 -39.47
N GLY A 116 6.31 18.99 -38.42
CA GLY A 116 5.44 17.83 -38.23
C GLY A 116 5.80 16.60 -39.09
N ARG A 117 6.93 16.60 -39.79
CA ARG A 117 7.39 15.47 -40.62
C ARG A 117 8.66 14.84 -40.04
N ARG A 118 8.73 13.50 -40.08
CA ARG A 118 9.94 12.74 -39.71
C ARG A 118 11.07 13.12 -40.68
N GLN A 119 12.19 13.58 -40.14
CA GLN A 119 13.34 14.05 -40.93
C GLN A 119 14.54 13.11 -40.77
N ASP A 120 15.04 12.98 -39.54
CA ASP A 120 16.27 12.24 -39.25
C ASP A 120 16.06 11.21 -38.14
N VAL A 121 16.94 10.21 -38.10
CA VAL A 121 16.88 9.11 -37.15
C VAL A 121 18.28 8.80 -36.67
N PHE A 122 18.46 8.79 -35.36
CA PHE A 122 19.63 8.23 -34.69
C PHE A 122 19.17 6.96 -33.97
N SER A 123 19.74 5.81 -34.31
CA SER A 123 19.33 4.51 -33.74
C SER A 123 20.55 3.60 -33.68
N THR A 124 20.91 3.13 -32.50
CA THR A 124 22.09 2.28 -32.33
C THR A 124 22.01 1.39 -31.09
N LEU A 125 22.54 0.17 -31.22
CA LEU A 125 22.84 -0.67 -30.07
C LEU A 125 24.05 -0.08 -29.32
N VAL A 126 24.07 -0.27 -28.00
CA VAL A 126 25.13 0.24 -27.14
C VAL A 126 25.70 -0.91 -26.33
N ASN A 127 27.01 -1.15 -26.44
CA ASN A 127 27.68 -2.11 -25.59
C ASN A 127 27.71 -1.57 -24.15
N PRO A 128 27.04 -2.25 -23.18
CA PRO A 128 26.95 -1.76 -21.81
C PRO A 128 28.21 -2.09 -20.98
N GLU A 129 29.21 -2.74 -21.57
CA GLU A 129 30.46 -3.21 -20.94
C GLU A 129 30.20 -4.11 -19.72
N ARG A 130 29.08 -4.83 -19.74
CA ARG A 130 28.66 -5.76 -18.69
C ARG A 130 27.72 -6.82 -19.26
N PRO A 131 27.57 -7.97 -18.59
CA PRO A 131 26.54 -8.94 -18.95
C PRO A 131 25.14 -8.32 -18.86
N VAL A 132 24.31 -8.59 -19.88
CA VAL A 132 22.91 -8.15 -19.90
C VAL A 132 22.05 -9.26 -19.30
N PRO A 133 21.26 -8.97 -18.25
CA PRO A 133 20.42 -9.98 -17.62
C PRO A 133 19.50 -10.69 -18.64
N ALA A 134 19.39 -12.01 -18.55
CA ALA A 134 18.63 -12.80 -19.53
C ALA A 134 17.16 -12.37 -19.69
N TYR A 135 16.53 -11.81 -18.65
CA TYR A 135 15.17 -11.30 -18.74
C TYR A 135 15.08 -10.01 -19.58
N ILE A 136 16.11 -9.16 -19.57
CA ILE A 136 16.20 -7.96 -20.44
C ILE A 136 16.39 -8.40 -21.88
N ARG A 137 17.26 -9.37 -22.14
CA ARG A 137 17.45 -9.92 -23.50
C ARG A 137 16.17 -10.53 -24.06
N LYS A 138 15.39 -11.20 -23.21
CA LYS A 138 14.07 -11.73 -23.58
C LYS A 138 13.02 -10.63 -23.80
N LEU A 139 13.08 -9.55 -23.02
CA LEU A 139 12.15 -8.42 -23.13
C LEU A 139 12.40 -7.62 -24.40
N THR A 140 13.66 -7.29 -24.68
CA THR A 140 14.10 -6.41 -25.77
C THR A 140 14.44 -7.15 -27.06
N GLY A 141 14.62 -8.47 -26.99
CA GLY A 141 15.11 -9.28 -28.11
C GLY A 141 16.59 -9.07 -28.44
N ILE A 142 17.32 -8.27 -27.65
CA ILE A 142 18.73 -7.94 -27.90
C ILE A 142 19.64 -9.00 -27.24
N ASP A 143 20.48 -9.67 -28.05
CA ASP A 143 21.39 -10.70 -27.59
C ASP A 143 22.80 -10.17 -27.25
N GLU A 144 23.57 -10.98 -26.49
CA GLU A 144 24.93 -10.60 -26.08
C GLU A 144 25.92 -10.48 -27.25
N PRO A 145 25.90 -11.34 -28.28
CA PRO A 145 26.76 -11.18 -29.46
C PRO A 145 26.54 -9.86 -30.20
N ALA A 146 25.29 -9.43 -30.40
CA ALA A 146 25.00 -8.14 -31.05
C ALA A 146 25.52 -6.96 -30.23
N LEU A 147 25.39 -7.01 -28.90
CA LEU A 147 25.92 -5.97 -28.00
C LEU A 147 27.44 -5.97 -27.91
N ALA A 148 28.09 -7.12 -28.01
CA ALA A 148 29.55 -7.21 -27.98
C ALA A 148 30.18 -6.48 -29.18
N GLY A 149 29.56 -6.56 -30.35
CA GLY A 149 29.97 -5.86 -31.57
C GLY A 149 29.51 -4.39 -31.65
N ALA A 150 28.62 -3.96 -30.76
CA ALA A 150 28.09 -2.60 -30.74
C ALA A 150 29.09 -1.58 -30.16
N PRO A 151 29.00 -0.29 -30.52
CA PRO A 151 29.82 0.75 -29.91
C PRO A 151 29.49 0.91 -28.42
N VAL A 152 30.51 1.16 -27.58
CA VAL A 152 30.30 1.59 -26.19
C VAL A 152 29.75 3.02 -26.13
N PHE A 153 29.03 3.37 -25.07
CA PHE A 153 28.35 4.67 -24.98
C PHE A 153 29.27 5.88 -25.25
N ARG A 154 30.53 5.84 -24.77
CA ARG A 154 31.51 6.91 -25.03
C ARG A 154 31.78 7.22 -26.51
N ARG A 155 31.55 6.25 -27.41
CA ARG A 155 31.75 6.41 -28.87
C ARG A 155 30.57 7.06 -29.56
N VAL A 156 29.38 6.97 -28.96
CA VAL A 156 28.13 7.50 -29.53
C VAL A 156 27.66 8.78 -28.83
N ALA A 157 28.24 9.10 -27.66
CA ALA A 157 27.80 10.22 -26.83
C ALA A 157 27.85 11.59 -27.54
N ASP A 158 28.91 11.87 -28.31
CA ASP A 158 29.04 13.14 -29.05
C ASP A 158 28.00 13.27 -30.14
N GLU A 159 27.85 12.23 -30.97
CA GLU A 159 26.89 12.21 -32.07
C GLU A 159 25.45 12.28 -31.56
N LEU A 160 25.12 11.52 -30.51
CA LEU A 160 23.79 11.56 -29.89
C LEU A 160 23.51 12.94 -29.28
N THR A 161 24.45 13.53 -28.53
CA THR A 161 24.24 14.84 -27.91
C THR A 161 24.07 15.93 -28.98
N ALA A 162 24.87 15.88 -30.06
CA ALA A 162 24.71 16.78 -31.20
C ALA A 162 23.37 16.56 -31.92
N PHE A 163 22.90 15.31 -32.03
CA PHE A 163 21.59 14.99 -32.57
C PHE A 163 20.46 15.55 -31.69
N LEU A 164 20.52 15.39 -30.37
CA LEU A 164 19.49 15.96 -29.49
C LEU A 164 19.50 17.50 -29.53
N GLY A 165 20.68 18.12 -29.56
CA GLY A 165 20.83 19.58 -29.58
C GLY A 165 20.06 20.24 -28.42
N ASP A 166 19.40 21.36 -28.70
CA ASP A 166 18.51 22.05 -27.75
C ASP A 166 17.01 21.77 -27.98
N ASP A 167 16.69 20.76 -28.81
CA ASP A 167 15.32 20.45 -29.19
C ASP A 167 14.48 19.99 -27.99
N LEU A 168 13.15 20.17 -28.11
CA LEU A 168 12.16 19.54 -27.25
C LEU A 168 12.25 18.01 -27.34
N LEU A 169 12.48 17.36 -26.20
CA LEU A 169 12.50 15.91 -26.10
C LEU A 169 11.14 15.36 -25.68
N VAL A 170 10.60 14.48 -26.50
CA VAL A 170 9.32 13.81 -26.27
C VAL A 170 9.58 12.34 -26.00
N GLY A 171 8.90 11.77 -25.01
CA GLY A 171 9.02 10.35 -24.71
C GLY A 171 7.84 9.86 -23.87
N TYR A 172 7.65 8.54 -23.82
CA TYR A 172 6.69 7.93 -22.91
C TYR A 172 7.40 7.57 -21.61
N ASN A 173 7.21 8.37 -20.54
CA ASN A 173 8.05 8.36 -19.33
C ASN A 173 9.49 8.89 -19.58
N VAL A 174 9.61 9.95 -20.40
CA VAL A 174 10.87 10.52 -20.90
C VAL A 174 11.91 10.84 -19.80
N GLU A 175 11.46 11.12 -18.58
CA GLU A 175 12.36 11.34 -17.44
C GLU A 175 13.24 10.13 -17.13
N PHE A 176 12.75 8.91 -17.41
CA PHE A 176 13.54 7.69 -17.27
C PHE A 176 14.71 7.69 -18.26
N ASP A 177 14.44 7.92 -19.54
CA ASP A 177 15.43 7.93 -20.62
C ASP A 177 16.51 8.99 -20.35
N ILE A 178 16.09 10.20 -19.99
CA ILE A 178 17.01 11.31 -19.70
C ILE A 178 17.84 11.02 -18.44
N ALA A 179 17.28 10.38 -17.42
CA ALA A 179 18.05 10.02 -16.24
C ALA A 179 19.19 9.05 -16.56
N PHE A 180 18.97 8.10 -17.47
CA PHE A 180 19.99 7.17 -17.96
C PHE A 180 21.05 7.86 -18.82
N LEU A 181 20.64 8.71 -19.76
CA LEU A 181 21.57 9.50 -20.57
C LEU A 181 22.45 10.40 -19.70
N ASN A 182 21.86 11.08 -18.71
CA ASN A 182 22.61 11.89 -17.75
C ASN A 182 23.54 11.07 -16.87
N ALA A 183 23.16 9.84 -16.49
CA ALA A 183 24.05 8.95 -15.75
C ALA A 183 25.26 8.53 -16.60
N GLU A 184 25.07 8.23 -17.89
CA GLU A 184 26.17 7.91 -18.80
C GLU A 184 27.05 9.13 -19.09
N LEU A 185 26.47 10.31 -19.36
CA LEU A 185 27.22 11.57 -19.54
C LEU A 185 28.04 11.92 -18.29
N LYS A 186 27.47 11.73 -17.10
CA LYS A 186 28.18 11.93 -15.83
C LYS A 186 29.39 11.01 -15.70
N ARG A 187 29.31 9.74 -16.15
CA ARG A 187 30.47 8.81 -16.14
C ARG A 187 31.59 9.28 -17.07
N LEU A 188 31.25 10.03 -18.12
CA LEU A 188 32.20 10.64 -19.05
C LEU A 188 32.70 12.03 -18.59
N GLY A 189 32.27 12.52 -17.42
CA GLY A 189 32.59 13.86 -16.94
C GLY A 189 31.91 14.98 -17.74
N ARG A 190 30.80 14.69 -18.42
CA ARG A 190 30.05 15.64 -19.26
C ARG A 190 28.88 16.27 -18.51
N PRO A 191 28.46 17.50 -18.88
CA PRO A 191 27.29 18.13 -18.31
C PRO A 191 26.00 17.34 -18.64
N PRO A 192 24.96 17.45 -17.80
CA PRO A 192 23.68 16.81 -18.06
C PRO A 192 22.91 17.50 -19.20
N LEU A 193 22.01 16.77 -19.84
CA LEU A 193 21.01 17.27 -20.77
C LEU A 193 20.00 18.16 -20.02
N ILE A 194 19.84 19.38 -20.53
CA ILE A 194 18.93 20.41 -19.99
C ILE A 194 17.77 20.74 -20.94
N ASN A 195 17.59 19.93 -21.99
CA ASN A 195 16.53 20.09 -22.99
C ASN A 195 15.16 20.24 -22.33
N PRO A 196 14.26 21.04 -22.95
CA PRO A 196 12.85 21.02 -22.60
C PRO A 196 12.25 19.63 -22.89
N ARG A 197 11.23 19.24 -22.12
CA ARG A 197 10.69 17.86 -22.14
C ARG A 197 9.17 17.84 -22.21
N LEU A 198 8.63 16.84 -22.89
CA LEU A 198 7.20 16.52 -22.88
C LEU A 198 7.02 15.03 -22.62
N ASP A 199 6.54 14.70 -21.41
CA ASP A 199 6.23 13.33 -21.01
C ASP A 199 4.80 12.94 -21.39
N LEU A 200 4.65 11.92 -22.24
CA LEU A 200 3.35 11.45 -22.69
C LEU A 200 2.65 10.53 -21.68
N LEU A 201 3.34 10.00 -20.67
CA LEU A 201 2.74 9.09 -19.68
C LEU A 201 1.68 9.79 -18.81
N PRO A 202 1.99 10.93 -18.15
CA PRO A 202 0.99 11.71 -17.41
C PRO A 202 -0.14 12.18 -18.32
N LEU A 203 0.20 12.65 -19.52
CA LEU A 203 -0.76 13.14 -20.51
C LEU A 203 -1.74 12.04 -20.93
N SER A 204 -1.24 10.84 -21.23
CA SER A 204 -2.05 9.66 -21.56
C SER A 204 -3.00 9.30 -20.42
N THR A 205 -2.49 9.29 -19.18
CA THR A 205 -3.28 8.90 -18.00
C THR A 205 -4.43 9.88 -17.74
N GLN A 206 -4.24 11.16 -18.06
CA GLN A 206 -5.28 12.18 -17.94
C GLN A 206 -6.27 12.11 -19.10
N LEU A 207 -5.78 12.09 -20.34
CA LEU A 207 -6.59 12.27 -21.54
C LEU A 207 -7.33 11.02 -22.00
N ILE A 208 -6.86 9.82 -21.65
CA ILE A 208 -7.49 8.56 -22.06
C ILE A 208 -8.48 8.09 -20.97
N PRO A 209 -9.80 8.12 -21.21
CA PRO A 209 -10.78 7.70 -20.21
C PRO A 209 -10.65 6.21 -19.85
N GLY A 210 -10.76 5.89 -18.55
CA GLY A 210 -10.83 4.49 -18.10
C GLY A 210 -9.53 3.69 -18.20
N MET A 211 -8.40 4.34 -18.51
CA MET A 211 -7.09 3.69 -18.64
C MET A 211 -6.70 2.95 -17.35
N ARG A 212 -6.61 1.62 -17.43
CA ARG A 212 -6.37 0.74 -16.27
C ARG A 212 -4.90 0.44 -15.99
N ARG A 213 -4.05 0.51 -17.02
CA ARG A 213 -2.60 0.27 -17.04
C ARG A 213 -1.95 1.47 -17.72
N SER A 214 -0.83 1.95 -17.20
CA SER A 214 -0.20 3.21 -17.61
C SER A 214 1.12 2.96 -18.37
N GLY A 215 1.10 2.02 -19.32
CA GLY A 215 2.25 1.70 -20.17
C GLY A 215 1.96 2.09 -21.61
N LEU A 216 3.01 2.28 -22.42
CA LEU A 216 2.91 2.68 -23.82
C LEU A 216 1.96 1.78 -24.59
N ASP A 217 2.09 0.45 -24.44
CA ASP A 217 1.19 -0.55 -25.01
C ASP A 217 -0.30 -0.28 -24.72
N ALA A 218 -0.61 0.06 -23.47
CA ALA A 218 -1.99 0.28 -23.05
C ALA A 218 -2.54 1.60 -23.60
N ALA A 219 -1.69 2.62 -23.73
CA ALA A 219 -2.07 3.90 -24.35
C ALA A 219 -2.32 3.73 -25.84
N CYS A 220 -1.40 3.09 -26.54
CA CYS A 220 -1.49 2.82 -27.97
C CYS A 220 -2.71 1.94 -28.29
N LEU A 221 -2.93 0.85 -27.54
CA LEU A 221 -4.10 -0.01 -27.72
C LEU A 221 -5.42 0.75 -27.49
N ALA A 222 -5.48 1.61 -26.47
CA ALA A 222 -6.68 2.39 -26.18
C ALA A 222 -7.05 3.37 -27.31
N LEU A 223 -6.09 3.75 -28.14
CA LEU A 223 -6.26 4.67 -29.27
C LEU A 223 -6.14 3.97 -30.64
N GLY A 224 -6.15 2.64 -30.67
CA GLY A 224 -6.12 1.85 -31.91
C GLY A 224 -4.80 1.92 -32.68
N LEU A 225 -3.68 2.16 -32.01
CA LEU A 225 -2.34 2.17 -32.60
C LEU A 225 -1.68 0.78 -32.42
N GLU A 226 -1.18 0.20 -33.51
CA GLU A 226 -0.51 -1.12 -33.51
C GLU A 226 0.97 -1.01 -33.96
N SER A 227 1.85 -1.80 -33.33
CA SER A 227 3.23 -2.01 -33.80
C SER A 227 3.54 -3.51 -33.90
N ARG A 228 4.25 -3.89 -34.98
CA ARG A 228 4.68 -5.27 -35.29
C ARG A 228 6.05 -5.64 -34.69
N GLU A 229 6.87 -4.66 -34.32
CA GLU A 229 8.23 -4.84 -33.77
C GLU A 229 8.32 -4.09 -32.42
N ARG A 230 7.83 -4.71 -31.35
CA ARG A 230 7.76 -4.10 -30.01
C ARG A 230 9.07 -4.29 -29.23
N HIS A 231 9.39 -3.37 -28.32
CA HIS A 231 10.59 -3.42 -27.46
C HIS A 231 11.90 -3.25 -28.23
N ARG A 232 11.84 -2.44 -29.28
CA ARG A 232 12.98 -1.89 -30.00
C ARG A 232 12.86 -0.39 -29.94
N ALA A 233 13.95 0.26 -29.52
CA ALA A 233 13.89 1.68 -29.19
C ALA A 233 13.35 2.55 -30.34
N GLU A 234 13.73 2.26 -31.59
CA GLU A 234 13.25 3.05 -32.74
C GLU A 234 11.75 2.87 -33.01
N ALA A 235 11.25 1.63 -32.90
CA ALA A 235 9.83 1.34 -33.13
C ALA A 235 8.95 1.96 -32.05
N ASP A 236 9.40 1.93 -30.79
CA ASP A 236 8.69 2.53 -29.66
C ASP A 236 8.77 4.07 -29.69
N ALA A 237 9.89 4.66 -30.15
CA ALA A 237 9.98 6.10 -30.42
C ALA A 237 9.03 6.52 -31.56
N ALA A 238 8.94 5.75 -32.66
CA ALA A 238 8.01 6.05 -33.75
C ALA A 238 6.55 5.95 -33.30
N LEU A 239 6.23 4.95 -32.48
CA LEU A 239 4.89 4.77 -31.93
C LEU A 239 4.52 5.89 -30.94
N THR A 240 5.49 6.36 -30.16
CA THR A 240 5.37 7.51 -29.26
C THR A 240 5.04 8.80 -30.02
N ALA A 241 5.62 9.02 -31.21
CA ALA A 241 5.27 10.14 -32.07
C ALA A 241 3.81 10.09 -32.55
N LEU A 242 3.34 8.92 -32.96
CA LEU A 242 1.94 8.70 -33.36
C LEU A 242 0.98 8.91 -32.18
N LEU A 243 1.38 8.46 -30.99
CA LEU A 243 0.63 8.66 -29.76
C LEU A 243 0.49 10.16 -29.42
N LEU A 244 1.56 10.96 -29.55
CA LEU A 244 1.50 12.41 -29.36
C LEU A 244 0.44 13.06 -30.26
N ALA A 245 0.39 12.68 -31.54
CA ALA A 245 -0.60 13.20 -32.48
C ALA A 245 -2.04 12.90 -32.04
N ARG A 246 -2.32 11.65 -31.61
CA ARG A 246 -3.65 11.23 -31.11
C ARG A 246 -4.02 11.88 -29.78
N LEU A 247 -3.05 12.04 -28.87
CA LEU A 247 -3.29 12.77 -27.62
C LEU A 247 -3.58 14.25 -27.87
N GLY A 248 -2.99 14.85 -28.90
CA GLY A 248 -3.34 16.21 -29.33
C GLY A 248 -4.78 16.35 -29.79
N GLU A 249 -5.33 15.37 -30.51
CA GLU A 249 -6.75 15.35 -30.89
C GLU A 249 -7.65 15.32 -29.64
N LEU A 250 -7.39 14.41 -28.70
CA LEU A 250 -8.14 14.32 -27.43
C LEU A 250 -7.97 15.55 -26.54
N ALA A 251 -6.79 16.17 -26.54
CA ALA A 251 -6.53 17.40 -25.81
C ALA A 251 -7.41 18.55 -26.34
N ARG A 252 -7.56 18.67 -27.66
CA ARG A 252 -8.47 19.66 -28.28
C ARG A 252 -9.92 19.44 -27.87
N GLU A 253 -10.39 18.20 -27.85
CA GLU A 253 -11.75 17.86 -27.41
C GLU A 253 -12.02 18.27 -25.95
N ARG A 254 -10.97 18.32 -25.13
CA ARG A 254 -11.04 18.76 -23.73
C ARG A 254 -10.73 20.24 -23.52
N GLY A 255 -10.67 21.03 -24.60
CA GLY A 255 -10.48 22.47 -24.54
C GLY A 255 -9.02 22.92 -24.35
N LEU A 256 -8.04 22.01 -24.44
CA LEU A 256 -6.62 22.39 -24.52
C LEU A 256 -6.33 22.86 -25.94
N THR A 257 -5.89 24.11 -26.08
CA THR A 257 -5.67 24.74 -27.39
C THR A 257 -4.24 25.23 -27.61
N THR A 258 -3.39 25.21 -26.58
CA THR A 258 -2.00 25.69 -26.62
C THR A 258 -1.00 24.66 -26.10
N PHE A 259 0.23 24.70 -26.63
CA PHE A 259 1.32 23.80 -26.26
C PHE A 259 1.73 23.95 -24.79
N ASP A 260 1.76 25.17 -24.25
CA ASP A 260 1.99 25.39 -22.82
C ASP A 260 0.89 24.76 -21.96
N GLY A 261 -0.38 24.82 -22.41
CA GLY A 261 -1.48 24.09 -21.79
C GLY A 261 -1.24 22.58 -21.76
N LEU A 262 -0.72 22.02 -22.86
CA LEU A 262 -0.35 20.61 -22.98
C LEU A 262 0.82 20.24 -22.06
N GLN A 263 1.87 21.07 -21.99
CA GLN A 263 3.02 20.88 -21.11
C GLN A 263 2.62 20.93 -19.65
N ARG A 264 1.73 21.86 -19.26
CA ARG A 264 1.19 21.93 -17.89
C ARG A 264 0.33 20.72 -17.54
N ALA A 265 -0.48 20.22 -18.48
CA ALA A 265 -1.22 18.99 -18.29
C ALA A 265 -0.29 17.78 -18.10
N ALA A 266 0.79 17.69 -18.89
CA ALA A 266 1.83 16.68 -18.74
C ALA A 266 2.62 16.81 -17.41
N ALA A 267 2.84 18.04 -16.93
CA ALA A 267 3.53 18.31 -15.66
C ALA A 267 2.62 18.20 -14.42
N ALA A 268 1.30 18.30 -14.60
CA ALA A 268 0.33 18.19 -13.52
C ALA A 268 0.36 16.76 -12.97
N ARG A 269 0.80 16.63 -11.72
CA ARG A 269 0.85 15.34 -11.01
C ARG A 269 -0.51 14.66 -11.05
N VAL A 270 -0.62 13.60 -11.85
CA VAL A 270 -1.72 12.64 -11.73
C VAL A 270 -1.61 12.01 -10.33
N PRO A 271 -2.65 12.05 -9.48
CA PRO A 271 -2.70 11.21 -8.30
C PRO A 271 -2.69 9.75 -8.78
N VAL A 272 -1.53 9.11 -8.75
CA VAL A 272 -1.38 7.73 -9.22
C VAL A 272 -2.27 6.84 -8.36
N PRO A 273 -3.27 6.14 -8.94
CA PRO A 273 -3.97 5.09 -8.22
C PRO A 273 -2.96 3.98 -7.92
N LYS A 274 -2.80 3.60 -6.64
CA LYS A 274 -2.07 2.39 -6.27
C LYS A 274 -2.72 1.20 -6.97
N ARG A 275 -2.04 0.58 -7.94
CA ARG A 275 -2.52 -0.65 -8.58
C ARG A 275 -1.54 -1.81 -8.51
N ARG A 276 -2.14 -2.99 -8.38
CA ARG A 276 -1.56 -4.34 -8.39
C ARG A 276 -1.11 -4.73 -9.82
N GLY A 277 -0.22 -5.74 -9.91
CA GLY A 277 0.63 -6.26 -11.03
C GLY A 277 0.02 -6.53 -12.43
N PRO A 278 0.67 -7.32 -13.34
CA PRO A 278 1.74 -8.31 -13.10
C PRO A 278 2.94 -8.38 -14.11
N VAL A 279 3.91 -9.25 -13.76
CA VAL A 279 4.90 -10.03 -14.57
C VAL A 279 6.31 -9.47 -14.84
N GLY A 280 7.33 -10.23 -14.39
CA GLY A 280 8.64 -10.31 -15.05
C GLY A 280 9.75 -10.93 -14.20
N ARG A 281 10.05 -12.23 -14.39
CA ARG A 281 10.99 -13.04 -13.57
C ARG A 281 12.43 -12.51 -13.53
N GLY A 282 12.75 -11.64 -12.58
CA GLY A 282 14.12 -11.22 -12.28
C GLY A 282 14.85 -12.20 -11.36
N ARG A 283 15.87 -12.87 -11.88
CA ARG A 283 16.89 -13.54 -11.08
C ARG A 283 17.77 -12.44 -10.46
N ALA A 284 17.62 -12.29 -9.13
CA ALA A 284 18.46 -11.63 -8.13
C ALA A 284 18.83 -10.12 -8.31
N VAL A 285 18.01 -9.25 -7.68
CA VAL A 285 18.40 -7.89 -7.22
C VAL A 285 19.35 -7.96 -6.01
N LEU A 286 19.42 -9.12 -5.36
CA LEU A 286 20.17 -9.38 -4.14
C LEU A 286 21.48 -10.12 -4.45
N ASP A 287 22.57 -9.69 -3.84
CA ASP A 287 23.83 -10.44 -3.86
C ASP A 287 23.66 -11.78 -3.13
N ARG A 288 24.17 -12.87 -3.74
CA ARG A 288 24.16 -14.21 -3.13
C ARG A 288 25.10 -14.29 -1.93
N SER A 289 26.05 -13.37 -1.78
CA SER A 289 26.90 -13.27 -0.59
C SER A 289 26.10 -13.15 0.71
N HIS A 290 24.89 -12.54 0.67
CA HIS A 290 24.02 -12.47 1.86
C HIS A 290 23.44 -13.84 2.29
N LEU A 291 23.61 -14.91 1.49
CA LEU A 291 23.24 -16.27 1.89
C LEU A 291 24.37 -17.00 2.62
N GLU A 292 25.58 -16.46 2.62
CA GLU A 292 26.71 -17.05 3.33
C GLU A 292 26.47 -16.96 4.85
N GLY A 293 26.73 -18.05 5.57
CA GLY A 293 26.54 -18.11 7.03
C GLY A 293 25.11 -18.28 7.54
N ILE A 294 24.07 -18.26 6.69
CA ILE A 294 22.69 -18.52 7.14
C ILE A 294 22.48 -20.03 7.42
N PRO A 295 22.02 -20.44 8.62
CA PRO A 295 21.82 -21.84 8.97
C PRO A 295 20.50 -22.42 8.44
N HIS A 296 20.41 -23.75 8.37
CA HIS A 296 19.16 -24.50 8.15
C HIS A 296 18.45 -24.73 9.50
N ALA A 297 17.92 -23.66 10.07
CA ALA A 297 17.26 -23.68 11.37
C ALA A 297 16.06 -22.71 11.39
N PRO A 298 15.08 -22.89 12.30
CA PRO A 298 14.02 -21.90 12.49
C PRO A 298 14.59 -20.60 13.05
N GLY A 299 13.94 -19.48 12.72
CA GLY A 299 14.40 -18.19 13.20
C GLY A 299 13.75 -16.98 12.54
N VAL A 300 14.29 -15.81 12.86
CA VAL A 300 13.84 -14.52 12.36
C VAL A 300 14.95 -13.88 11.54
N TYR A 301 14.64 -13.38 10.36
CA TYR A 301 15.57 -12.59 9.54
C TYR A 301 15.15 -11.12 9.50
N LEU A 302 16.13 -10.24 9.62
CA LEU A 302 15.98 -8.80 9.54
C LEU A 302 16.66 -8.33 8.25
N MET A 303 15.94 -7.54 7.46
CA MET A 303 16.47 -6.90 6.27
C MET A 303 16.70 -5.43 6.57
N TYR A 304 17.92 -4.98 6.34
CA TYR A 304 18.35 -3.61 6.52
C TYR A 304 18.43 -2.91 5.16
N GLY A 305 18.06 -1.64 5.14
CA GLY A 305 18.34 -0.75 4.01
C GLY A 305 19.28 0.38 4.41
N ALA A 306 19.28 1.44 3.61
CA ALA A 306 20.14 2.60 3.79
C ALA A 306 20.20 3.10 5.25
N ARG A 307 21.42 3.43 5.70
CA ARG A 307 21.73 3.93 7.06
C ARG A 307 21.42 2.91 8.18
N ASP A 308 21.64 1.62 7.93
CA ASP A 308 21.43 0.53 8.90
C ASP A 308 20.01 0.51 9.51
N ARG A 309 19.01 0.92 8.73
CA ARG A 309 17.62 0.90 9.18
C ARG A 309 16.99 -0.46 8.87
N VAL A 310 16.40 -1.12 9.88
CA VAL A 310 15.57 -2.31 9.66
C VAL A 310 14.33 -1.91 8.84
N ILE A 311 14.24 -2.44 7.62
CA ILE A 311 13.17 -2.15 6.67
C ILE A 311 12.14 -3.29 6.57
N TYR A 312 12.53 -4.51 6.94
CA TYR A 312 11.64 -5.68 7.02
C TYR A 312 12.13 -6.68 8.06
N VAL A 313 11.18 -7.40 8.67
CA VAL A 313 11.42 -8.53 9.58
C VAL A 313 10.53 -9.68 9.14
N GLY A 314 11.04 -10.91 9.12
CA GLY A 314 10.20 -12.07 8.84
C GLY A 314 10.64 -13.32 9.58
N LYS A 315 9.70 -14.24 9.84
CA LYS A 315 9.98 -15.56 10.41
C LYS A 315 10.23 -16.64 9.34
N ALA A 316 10.92 -17.71 9.72
CA ALA A 316 11.17 -18.88 8.90
C ALA A 316 11.17 -20.16 9.75
N LYS A 317 10.65 -21.26 9.20
CA LYS A 317 10.92 -22.62 9.71
C LYS A 317 12.33 -23.09 9.38
N ASP A 318 12.83 -22.63 8.24
CA ASP A 318 14.20 -22.84 7.77
C ASP A 318 14.68 -21.52 7.18
N LEU A 319 15.60 -20.86 7.89
CA LEU A 319 16.15 -19.55 7.53
C LEU A 319 16.81 -19.59 6.15
N ARG A 320 17.66 -20.57 5.86
CA ARG A 320 18.36 -20.68 4.57
C ARG A 320 17.39 -20.87 3.42
N ASN A 321 16.43 -21.78 3.53
CA ASN A 321 15.42 -22.01 2.48
C ASN A 321 14.52 -20.79 2.31
N ARG A 322 14.10 -20.17 3.41
CA ARG A 322 13.23 -18.99 3.37
C ARG A 322 13.93 -17.79 2.76
N VAL A 323 15.14 -17.47 3.17
CA VAL A 323 15.91 -16.36 2.62
C VAL A 323 16.28 -16.64 1.15
N SER A 324 16.67 -17.88 0.82
CA SER A 324 16.92 -18.31 -0.55
C SER A 324 15.69 -18.19 -1.46
N SER A 325 14.47 -18.31 -0.90
CA SER A 325 13.23 -18.15 -1.69
C SER A 325 13.10 -16.75 -2.30
N TYR A 326 13.69 -15.72 -1.70
CA TYR A 326 13.72 -14.36 -2.27
C TYR A 326 14.63 -14.26 -3.51
N TYR A 327 15.57 -15.19 -3.71
CA TYR A 327 16.45 -15.25 -4.87
C TYR A 327 15.85 -16.04 -6.04
N SER A 328 14.91 -16.95 -5.72
CA SER A 328 14.25 -17.83 -6.68
C SER A 328 12.92 -17.28 -7.18
N GLN A 329 12.37 -16.25 -6.53
CA GLN A 329 11.09 -15.65 -6.91
C GLN A 329 11.26 -14.61 -8.03
N PRO A 330 10.48 -14.74 -9.12
CA PRO A 330 10.26 -13.65 -10.06
C PRO A 330 9.90 -12.33 -9.37
N LEU A 331 10.61 -11.24 -9.67
CA LEU A 331 10.07 -9.89 -9.42
C LEU A 331 8.66 -9.78 -10.02
N GLY A 332 7.75 -9.12 -9.29
CA GLY A 332 6.36 -8.91 -9.73
C GLY A 332 5.25 -9.58 -8.92
N TYR A 333 5.51 -10.10 -7.70
CA TYR A 333 4.43 -10.58 -6.80
C TYR A 333 3.62 -9.40 -6.21
N THR A 334 4.29 -8.33 -5.75
CA THR A 334 3.68 -7.03 -5.40
C THR A 334 4.73 -5.90 -5.47
N ARG A 335 4.35 -4.69 -5.94
CA ARG A 335 5.24 -3.48 -5.98
C ARG A 335 5.98 -3.20 -4.66
N LYS A 336 5.40 -3.62 -3.55
CA LYS A 336 5.94 -3.47 -2.20
C LYS A 336 7.11 -4.44 -1.92
N MET A 337 7.03 -5.66 -2.43
CA MET A 337 8.10 -6.66 -2.31
C MET A 337 9.26 -6.29 -3.24
N ASP A 338 8.96 -5.80 -4.44
CA ASP A 338 10.00 -5.34 -5.38
C ASP A 338 10.78 -4.17 -4.76
N GLY A 339 10.09 -3.15 -4.24
CA GLY A 339 10.71 -2.04 -3.50
C GLY A 339 11.47 -2.48 -2.24
N LEU A 340 10.99 -3.51 -1.53
CA LEU A 340 11.70 -4.10 -0.39
C LEU A 340 13.04 -4.69 -0.84
N LEU A 341 13.04 -5.64 -1.78
CA LEU A 341 14.24 -6.34 -2.25
C LEU A 341 15.28 -5.37 -2.83
N GLU A 342 14.81 -4.34 -3.51
CA GLU A 342 15.60 -3.24 -4.04
C GLU A 342 16.23 -2.30 -3.01
N SER A 343 15.70 -2.30 -1.78
CA SER A 343 16.16 -1.47 -0.68
C SER A 343 17.11 -2.22 0.26
N ILE A 344 17.35 -3.52 0.05
CA ILE A 344 18.16 -4.35 0.96
C ILE A 344 19.64 -4.07 0.73
N GLU A 345 20.33 -3.69 1.80
CA GLU A 345 21.80 -3.55 1.84
C GLU A 345 22.45 -4.65 2.68
N ARG A 346 21.73 -5.20 3.68
CA ARG A 346 22.23 -6.25 4.57
C ARG A 346 21.09 -7.12 5.09
N ILE A 347 21.37 -8.41 5.30
CA ILE A 347 20.47 -9.35 5.97
C ILE A 347 21.15 -9.85 7.24
N GLU A 348 20.39 -9.90 8.32
CA GLU A 348 20.81 -10.48 9.60
C GLU A 348 19.80 -11.57 9.98
N VAL A 349 20.27 -12.62 10.63
CA VAL A 349 19.43 -13.72 11.09
C VAL A 349 19.63 -13.96 12.57
N VAL A 350 18.54 -14.26 13.26
CA VAL A 350 18.52 -14.67 14.65
C VAL A 350 17.89 -16.06 14.68
N GLU A 351 18.72 -17.05 15.01
CA GLU A 351 18.29 -18.44 15.14
C GLU A 351 17.44 -18.63 16.40
N THR A 352 16.43 -19.47 16.29
CA THR A 352 15.52 -19.86 17.39
C THR A 352 15.38 -21.37 17.40
N GLY A 353 15.02 -21.96 18.54
CA GLY A 353 14.93 -23.41 18.63
C GLY A 353 13.64 -24.01 18.05
N SER A 354 12.62 -23.19 17.79
CA SER A 354 11.33 -23.65 17.27
C SER A 354 10.61 -22.62 16.39
N GLU A 355 9.62 -23.07 15.62
CA GLU A 355 8.74 -22.15 14.88
C GLU A 355 7.97 -21.22 15.83
N LEU A 356 7.59 -21.68 17.02
CA LEU A 356 6.88 -20.89 18.02
C LEU A 356 7.73 -19.71 18.51
N GLU A 357 9.00 -19.96 18.83
CA GLU A 357 9.94 -18.90 19.20
C GLU A 357 10.16 -17.91 18.05
N ALA A 358 10.37 -18.40 16.82
CA ALA A 358 10.52 -17.53 15.64
C ALA A 358 9.30 -16.61 15.44
N LEU A 359 8.10 -17.16 15.67
CA LEU A 359 6.83 -16.45 15.58
C LEU A 359 6.68 -15.37 16.66
N LEU A 360 7.08 -15.66 17.90
CA LEU A 360 7.05 -14.72 19.03
C LEU A 360 8.11 -13.60 18.86
N LEU A 361 9.33 -13.99 18.48
CA LEU A 361 10.45 -13.08 18.26
C LEU A 361 10.22 -12.15 17.06
N GLU A 362 9.60 -12.64 15.97
CA GLU A 362 9.20 -11.82 14.83
C GLU A 362 8.25 -10.69 15.28
N ALA A 363 7.23 -11.02 16.07
CA ALA A 363 6.29 -10.04 16.59
C ALA A 363 7.00 -8.98 17.46
N GLN A 364 7.94 -9.40 18.30
CA GLN A 364 8.75 -8.51 19.13
C GLN A 364 9.63 -7.56 18.28
N PHE A 365 10.31 -8.07 17.26
CA PHE A 365 11.17 -7.26 16.37
C PHE A 365 10.37 -6.32 15.47
N ILE A 366 9.22 -6.75 14.92
CA ILE A 366 8.37 -5.84 14.15
C ILE A 366 7.90 -4.67 15.03
N ARG A 367 7.58 -4.94 16.29
CA ARG A 367 7.20 -3.90 17.25
C ARG A 367 8.37 -2.97 17.59
N ARG A 368 9.55 -3.51 17.89
CA ARG A 368 10.76 -2.76 18.23
C ARG A 368 11.20 -1.83 17.09
N TYR A 369 11.27 -2.37 15.88
CA TYR A 369 11.87 -1.68 14.73
C TYR A 369 10.88 -0.94 13.85
N ARG A 370 9.58 -1.27 13.92
CA ARG A 370 8.51 -0.73 13.06
C ARG A 370 8.91 -0.64 11.58
N PRO A 371 9.41 -1.75 10.99
CA PRO A 371 9.93 -1.77 9.64
C PRO A 371 8.90 -1.28 8.62
N GLN A 372 9.37 -0.45 7.68
CA GLN A 372 8.50 0.19 6.70
C GLN A 372 7.76 -0.82 5.80
N TYR A 373 8.33 -2.00 5.53
CA TYR A 373 7.74 -3.01 4.67
C TYR A 373 6.94 -4.08 5.41
N ASN A 374 6.84 -4.10 6.74
CA ASN A 374 5.86 -4.95 7.44
C ASN A 374 4.54 -4.17 7.51
N THR A 375 3.49 -4.61 6.81
CA THR A 375 2.18 -3.89 6.81
C THR A 375 1.16 -4.49 7.75
N GLN A 376 1.26 -5.79 8.06
CA GLN A 376 0.26 -6.46 8.89
C GLN A 376 0.32 -6.07 10.37
N MET A 377 1.46 -5.56 10.86
CA MET A 377 1.66 -5.21 12.29
C MET A 377 2.15 -3.77 12.52
N ARG A 378 2.07 -2.89 11.50
CA ARG A 378 2.53 -1.48 11.59
C ARG A 378 1.44 -0.50 12.02
N ASN A 379 0.19 -0.91 11.92
CA ASN A 379 -0.94 -0.04 12.24
C ASN A 379 -1.17 -0.03 13.76
N ASN A 380 -0.45 0.86 14.43
CA ASN A 380 -0.69 1.25 15.83
C ASN A 380 -1.97 2.13 15.95
N GLU A 381 -3.00 1.86 15.14
CA GLU A 381 -4.34 2.38 15.43
C GLU A 381 -4.89 1.53 16.57
N ALA A 382 -5.36 2.17 17.65
CA ALA A 382 -6.06 1.49 18.72
C ALA A 382 -7.14 0.56 18.11
N TYR A 383 -7.03 -0.73 18.41
CA TYR A 383 -7.89 -1.73 17.80
C TYR A 383 -9.35 -1.41 18.14
N PRO A 384 -10.26 -1.39 17.15
CA PRO A 384 -11.67 -1.21 17.44
C PRO A 384 -12.20 -2.41 18.21
N TYR A 385 -13.07 -2.12 19.15
CA TYR A 385 -13.91 -3.05 19.89
C TYR A 385 -15.36 -2.75 19.54
N ILE A 386 -16.18 -3.77 19.57
CA ILE A 386 -17.63 -3.64 19.69
C ILE A 386 -17.93 -3.43 21.17
N LYS A 387 -18.61 -2.33 21.49
CA LYS A 387 -19.07 -2.00 22.84
C LYS A 387 -20.58 -2.08 22.90
N ILE A 388 -21.08 -2.77 23.92
CA ILE A 388 -22.49 -2.83 24.31
C ILE A 388 -22.59 -2.33 25.75
N ASP A 389 -23.09 -1.11 25.90
CA ASP A 389 -23.34 -0.50 27.21
C ASP A 389 -24.62 -1.09 27.82
N ILE A 390 -24.45 -2.11 28.66
CA ILE A 390 -25.54 -2.81 29.37
C ILE A 390 -26.10 -2.00 30.54
N GLY A 391 -25.43 -0.92 30.98
CA GLY A 391 -25.96 0.01 31.96
C GLY A 391 -27.08 0.89 31.38
N ASN A 392 -27.14 1.02 30.05
CA ASN A 392 -28.23 1.70 29.38
C ASN A 392 -29.51 0.83 29.36
N PRO A 393 -30.71 1.36 29.68
CA PRO A 393 -31.96 0.60 29.57
C PRO A 393 -32.26 0.12 28.14
N TRP A 394 -31.71 0.82 27.14
CA TRP A 394 -31.81 0.46 25.73
C TRP A 394 -30.40 0.41 25.14
N PRO A 395 -29.62 -0.66 25.36
CA PRO A 395 -28.26 -0.78 24.82
C PRO A 395 -28.24 -0.71 23.30
N ARG A 396 -27.11 -0.26 22.76
CA ARG A 396 -26.83 -0.30 21.32
C ARG A 396 -25.45 -0.87 21.08
N VAL A 397 -25.27 -1.46 19.90
CA VAL A 397 -24.00 -2.02 19.47
C VAL A 397 -23.20 -0.90 18.80
N THR A 398 -22.07 -0.55 19.40
CA THR A 398 -21.23 0.57 18.94
C THR A 398 -19.79 0.15 18.74
N LEU A 399 -19.02 0.95 18.02
CA LEU A 399 -17.58 0.79 17.94
C LEU A 399 -16.88 1.79 18.84
N THR A 400 -15.90 1.30 19.59
CA THR A 400 -14.98 2.12 20.39
C THR A 400 -13.56 1.69 20.13
N ARG A 401 -12.60 2.60 20.31
CA ARG A 401 -11.17 2.28 20.31
C ARG A 401 -10.57 2.26 21.71
N GLN A 402 -11.39 2.59 22.72
CA GLN A 402 -11.00 2.62 24.12
C GLN A 402 -11.89 1.66 24.89
N ARG A 403 -11.26 0.76 25.65
CA ARG A 403 -11.91 -0.03 26.69
C ARG A 403 -11.82 0.77 27.98
N ALA A 404 -12.96 0.99 28.63
CA ALA A 404 -13.05 1.60 29.95
C ALA A 404 -13.64 0.59 30.92
N ASP A 405 -13.32 0.74 32.21
CA ASP A 405 -13.97 -0.03 33.28
C ASP A 405 -15.30 0.64 33.66
N ASP A 406 -16.24 0.59 32.73
CA ASP A 406 -17.54 1.29 32.82
C ASP A 406 -18.73 0.32 32.89
N GLY A 407 -18.47 -0.96 33.17
CA GLY A 407 -19.48 -2.01 33.22
C GLY A 407 -20.09 -2.38 31.86
N ALA A 408 -19.61 -1.81 30.75
CA ALA A 408 -20.05 -2.21 29.42
C ALA A 408 -19.39 -3.53 28.99
N VAL A 409 -20.05 -4.25 28.07
CA VAL A 409 -19.52 -5.46 27.46
C VAL A 409 -18.73 -5.08 26.22
N TYR A 410 -17.50 -5.58 26.11
CA TYR A 410 -16.60 -5.30 24.99
C TYR A 410 -16.27 -6.60 24.26
N PHE A 411 -16.37 -6.59 22.93
CA PHE A 411 -15.95 -7.67 22.04
C PHE A 411 -14.92 -7.16 21.05
N GLY A 412 -13.90 -7.97 20.78
CA GLY A 412 -12.71 -7.56 20.04
C GLY A 412 -11.45 -7.91 20.84
N PRO A 413 -10.28 -7.36 20.47
CA PRO A 413 -10.03 -6.33 19.46
C PRO A 413 -10.15 -6.83 18.02
N PHE A 414 -10.52 -5.95 17.10
CA PHE A 414 -10.51 -6.24 15.66
C PHE A 414 -9.24 -5.72 14.99
N ARG A 415 -8.53 -6.58 14.24
CA ARG A 415 -7.32 -6.17 13.50
C ARG A 415 -7.54 -5.01 12.51
N VAL A 416 -8.73 -4.91 11.94
CA VAL A 416 -9.09 -3.90 10.95
C VAL A 416 -10.44 -3.30 11.32
N ALA A 417 -10.51 -1.96 11.37
CA ALA A 417 -11.75 -1.24 11.69
C ALA A 417 -12.93 -1.55 10.75
N ARG A 418 -12.62 -1.90 9.49
CA ARG A 418 -13.63 -2.36 8.53
C ARG A 418 -14.32 -3.63 9.01
N SER A 419 -13.59 -4.62 9.51
CA SER A 419 -14.16 -5.88 9.99
C SER A 419 -15.09 -5.64 11.19
N ALA A 420 -14.69 -4.76 12.11
CA ALA A 420 -15.53 -4.38 13.25
C ALA A 420 -16.84 -3.73 12.80
N ARG A 421 -16.77 -2.80 11.83
CA ARG A 421 -17.96 -2.16 11.25
C ARG A 421 -18.87 -3.16 10.57
N GLU A 422 -18.32 -4.02 9.71
CA GLU A 422 -19.09 -5.04 8.99
C GLU A 422 -19.82 -5.99 9.95
N THR A 423 -19.19 -6.36 11.08
CA THR A 423 -19.86 -7.14 12.13
C THR A 423 -21.00 -6.36 12.79
N VAL A 424 -20.76 -5.10 13.18
CA VAL A 424 -21.81 -4.26 13.78
C VAL A 424 -22.98 -4.07 12.81
N ASP A 425 -22.69 -3.85 11.53
CA ASP A 425 -23.70 -3.70 10.48
C ASP A 425 -24.54 -4.97 10.34
N LEU A 426 -23.89 -6.15 10.34
CA LEU A 426 -24.59 -7.43 10.32
C LEU A 426 -25.47 -7.64 11.55
N ILE A 427 -24.96 -7.34 12.75
CA ILE A 427 -25.75 -7.46 13.98
C ILE A 427 -26.99 -6.56 13.90
N ASN A 428 -26.83 -5.33 13.43
CA ASN A 428 -27.93 -4.39 13.26
C ASN A 428 -28.89 -4.74 12.12
N GLU A 429 -28.53 -5.67 11.23
CA GLU A 429 -29.40 -6.22 10.17
C GLU A 429 -30.18 -7.43 10.69
N VAL A 430 -29.53 -8.27 11.50
CA VAL A 430 -30.07 -9.53 12.02
C VAL A 430 -30.96 -9.32 13.26
N PHE A 431 -30.58 -8.38 14.13
CA PHE A 431 -31.24 -8.12 15.41
C PHE A 431 -31.87 -6.72 15.40
N PRO A 432 -33.15 -6.57 15.82
CA PRO A 432 -33.88 -5.30 15.74
C PRO A 432 -33.51 -4.31 16.86
N LEU A 433 -32.21 -4.09 17.07
CA LEU A 433 -31.67 -3.14 18.03
C LEU A 433 -31.59 -1.73 17.43
N ARG A 434 -31.61 -0.72 18.31
CA ARG A 434 -31.48 0.67 17.89
C ARG A 434 -30.04 1.02 17.49
N THR A 435 -29.89 1.85 16.47
CA THR A 435 -28.59 2.42 16.07
C THR A 435 -28.47 3.91 16.39
N CYS A 436 -29.58 4.58 16.71
CA CYS A 436 -29.62 6.01 16.98
C CYS A 436 -28.82 6.39 18.24
N ALA A 437 -28.20 7.58 18.21
CA ALA A 437 -27.36 8.08 19.31
C ALA A 437 -28.12 8.77 20.45
N ARG A 438 -29.43 8.94 20.31
CA ARG A 438 -30.27 9.62 21.31
C ARG A 438 -30.33 8.79 22.60
N SER A 439 -30.28 9.44 23.77
CA SER A 439 -30.43 8.74 25.06
C SER A 439 -31.91 8.71 25.46
N PHE A 440 -32.43 7.54 25.83
CA PHE A 440 -33.81 7.34 26.24
C PHE A 440 -33.82 6.90 27.71
N ARG A 441 -33.98 7.83 28.66
CA ARG A 441 -34.13 7.46 30.09
C ARG A 441 -35.54 6.93 30.40
N THR A 442 -36.52 7.36 29.64
CA THR A 442 -37.92 6.91 29.66
C THR A 442 -38.37 6.70 28.22
N ALA A 443 -39.08 5.60 27.94
CA ALA A 443 -39.52 5.22 26.58
C ALA A 443 -40.66 6.09 26.03
N ARG A 444 -40.63 7.42 26.25
CA ARG A 444 -41.67 8.33 25.78
C ARG A 444 -41.08 9.55 25.08
N SER A 445 -41.37 9.56 23.77
CA SER A 445 -41.72 10.73 22.94
C SER A 445 -40.58 11.67 22.55
N TYR A 446 -40.07 11.54 21.32
CA TYR A 446 -39.77 12.68 20.41
C TYR A 446 -39.52 12.19 18.97
N GLY A 447 -40.52 12.36 18.10
CA GLY A 447 -40.37 12.33 16.63
C GLY A 447 -41.07 11.20 15.89
N SER A 448 -41.35 11.45 14.60
CA SER A 448 -41.93 10.50 13.65
C SER A 448 -41.11 9.22 13.52
N PRO A 449 -41.74 8.06 13.20
CA PRO A 449 -41.04 6.80 12.99
C PRO A 449 -39.89 6.96 11.99
N CYS A 450 -38.69 6.54 12.38
CA CYS A 450 -37.56 6.54 11.46
C CYS A 450 -37.66 5.36 10.48
N LEU A 451 -36.99 5.45 9.34
CA LEU A 451 -37.01 4.40 8.31
C LEU A 451 -36.71 3.00 8.86
N ARG A 452 -35.76 2.88 9.80
CA ARG A 452 -35.42 1.57 10.41
C ARG A 452 -36.57 0.98 11.23
N LEU A 453 -37.34 1.81 11.94
CA LEU A 453 -38.54 1.35 12.63
C LEU A 453 -39.61 0.94 11.62
N SER A 454 -39.83 1.74 10.58
CA SER A 454 -40.78 1.42 9.50
C SER A 454 -40.45 0.13 8.75
N LEU A 455 -39.16 -0.22 8.66
CA LEU A 455 -38.67 -1.47 8.06
C LEU A 455 -38.58 -2.64 9.07
N GLY A 456 -39.01 -2.47 10.32
CA GLY A 456 -38.93 -3.52 11.35
C GLY A 456 -37.53 -3.83 11.88
N GLN A 457 -36.51 -3.03 11.51
CA GLN A 457 -35.11 -3.20 11.91
C GLN A 457 -34.77 -2.56 13.28
N CYS A 458 -35.79 -2.12 14.02
CA CYS A 458 -35.69 -1.52 15.33
C CYS A 458 -37.01 -1.70 16.07
N MET A 459 -36.98 -2.13 17.34
CA MET A 459 -38.19 -2.27 18.17
C MET A 459 -38.86 -0.93 18.55
N GLY A 460 -38.22 0.21 18.26
CA GLY A 460 -38.82 1.54 18.46
C GLY A 460 -38.91 2.02 19.92
N PRO A 461 -37.82 1.99 20.71
CA PRO A 461 -37.86 2.56 22.06
C PRO A 461 -38.12 4.07 22.08
N CYS A 462 -37.84 4.77 20.97
CA CYS A 462 -38.09 6.21 20.82
C CYS A 462 -39.58 6.58 20.70
N THR A 463 -40.41 5.66 20.21
CA THR A 463 -41.87 5.82 20.08
C THR A 463 -42.63 5.16 21.24
N GLY A 464 -41.92 4.53 22.17
CA GLY A 464 -42.52 3.79 23.29
C GLY A 464 -43.17 2.47 22.91
N MET A 465 -42.94 1.98 21.69
CA MET A 465 -43.49 0.72 21.18
C MET A 465 -42.67 -0.51 21.61
N ALA A 466 -41.42 -0.31 22.04
CA ALA A 466 -40.55 -1.40 22.45
C ALA A 466 -40.90 -1.90 23.86
N ASP A 467 -41.07 -3.21 23.98
CA ASP A 467 -41.07 -3.88 25.29
C ASP A 467 -39.64 -3.98 25.84
N ARG A 468 -39.46 -3.70 27.14
CA ARG A 468 -38.14 -3.62 27.77
C ARG A 468 -37.50 -4.99 27.93
N ASP A 469 -38.28 -6.00 28.30
CA ASP A 469 -37.75 -7.34 28.55
C ASP A 469 -37.43 -8.05 27.23
N ALA A 470 -38.28 -7.89 26.21
CA ALA A 470 -37.99 -8.34 24.85
C ALA A 470 -36.74 -7.67 24.28
N TYR A 471 -36.54 -6.37 24.51
CA TYR A 471 -35.33 -5.68 24.06
C TYR A 471 -34.09 -6.16 24.81
N ARG A 472 -34.19 -6.37 26.14
CA ARG A 472 -33.09 -6.95 26.93
C ARG A 472 -32.74 -8.36 26.43
N GLN A 473 -33.74 -9.18 26.11
CA GLN A 473 -33.53 -10.51 25.54
C GLN A 473 -32.78 -10.43 24.21
N ALA A 474 -33.20 -9.55 23.29
CA ALA A 474 -32.49 -9.35 22.03
C ALA A 474 -31.03 -8.89 22.23
N VAL A 475 -30.74 -8.07 23.25
CA VAL A 475 -29.36 -7.71 23.61
C VAL A 475 -28.58 -8.93 24.13
N GLN A 476 -29.20 -9.78 24.96
CA GLN A 476 -28.57 -11.02 25.42
C GLN A 476 -28.31 -12.00 24.26
N ASP A 477 -29.20 -12.06 23.28
CA ASP A 477 -29.02 -12.91 22.10
C ASP A 477 -27.82 -12.42 21.26
N VAL A 478 -27.63 -11.10 21.13
CA VAL A 478 -26.42 -10.52 20.50
C VAL A 478 -25.16 -10.85 21.29
N ILE A 479 -25.20 -10.76 22.62
CA ILE A 479 -24.07 -11.10 23.49
C ILE A 479 -23.70 -12.59 23.33
N GLY A 480 -24.69 -13.50 23.41
CA GLY A 480 -24.48 -14.93 23.24
C GLY A 480 -23.94 -15.28 21.86
N PHE A 481 -24.47 -14.64 20.81
CA PHE A 481 -23.94 -14.78 19.44
C PHE A 481 -22.47 -14.35 19.35
N LEU A 482 -22.11 -13.19 19.91
CA LEU A 482 -20.73 -12.69 19.88
C LEU A 482 -19.76 -13.51 20.72
N ARG A 483 -20.25 -14.22 21.75
CA ARG A 483 -19.47 -15.20 22.54
C ARG A 483 -19.33 -16.55 21.86
N GLY A 484 -20.11 -16.81 20.80
CA GLY A 484 -20.17 -18.12 20.15
C GLY A 484 -20.95 -19.17 20.94
N GLU A 485 -21.89 -18.73 21.77
CA GLU A 485 -22.79 -19.59 22.54
C GLU A 485 -24.08 -19.91 21.75
N ARG A 486 -24.32 -19.23 20.62
CA ARG A 486 -25.54 -19.37 19.79
C ARG A 486 -25.24 -19.37 18.30
N ASP A 487 -25.57 -20.48 17.64
CA ASP A 487 -25.32 -20.68 16.21
C ASP A 487 -26.54 -20.40 15.30
N GLU A 488 -27.72 -20.17 15.88
CA GLU A 488 -28.97 -19.98 15.13
C GLU A 488 -28.89 -18.85 14.08
N VAL A 489 -28.17 -17.77 14.42
CA VAL A 489 -27.92 -16.65 13.50
C VAL A 489 -27.02 -17.07 12.34
N MET A 490 -25.99 -17.86 12.61
CA MET A 490 -25.09 -18.38 11.57
C MET A 490 -25.84 -19.33 10.65
N ALA A 491 -26.68 -20.22 11.21
CA ALA A 491 -27.53 -21.12 10.44
C ALA A 491 -28.47 -20.35 9.50
N ARG A 492 -29.12 -19.28 9.98
CA ARG A 492 -29.99 -18.44 9.14
C ARG A 492 -29.24 -17.77 8.00
N LEU A 493 -28.04 -17.24 8.25
CA LEU A 493 -27.21 -16.60 7.23
C LEU A 493 -26.71 -17.62 6.19
N HIS A 494 -26.37 -18.84 6.62
CA HIS A 494 -26.04 -19.92 5.69
C HIS A 494 -27.24 -20.31 4.82
N GLN A 495 -28.44 -20.38 5.40
CA GLN A 495 -29.65 -20.68 4.62
C GLN A 495 -29.92 -19.59 3.58
N GLU A 496 -29.78 -18.31 3.93
CA GLU A 496 -29.93 -17.21 2.98
C GLU A 496 -28.88 -17.26 1.87
N LEU A 497 -27.65 -17.68 2.17
CA LEU A 497 -26.60 -17.92 1.18
C LEU A 497 -27.00 -19.02 0.19
N VAL A 498 -27.56 -20.12 0.68
CA VAL A 498 -28.10 -21.21 -0.15
C VAL A 498 -29.21 -20.69 -1.07
N THR A 499 -30.18 -19.95 -0.53
CA THR A 499 -31.27 -19.38 -1.33
C THR A 499 -30.77 -18.37 -2.37
N CYS A 500 -29.73 -17.58 -2.08
CA CYS A 500 -29.12 -16.70 -3.10
C CYS A 500 -28.48 -17.51 -4.24
N ALA A 501 -27.83 -18.63 -3.92
CA ALA A 501 -27.23 -19.52 -4.91
C ALA A 501 -28.32 -20.20 -5.77
N GLU A 502 -29.40 -20.67 -5.16
CA GLU A 502 -30.56 -21.26 -5.86
C GLU A 502 -31.21 -20.26 -6.84
N ARG A 503 -31.23 -18.98 -6.47
CA ARG A 503 -31.78 -17.89 -7.31
C ARG A 503 -30.76 -17.32 -8.31
N LEU A 504 -29.56 -17.90 -8.41
CA LEU A 504 -28.47 -17.46 -9.28
C LEU A 504 -28.01 -16.00 -9.02
N ASP A 505 -28.21 -15.48 -7.81
CA ASP A 505 -27.76 -14.13 -7.39
C ASP A 505 -26.35 -14.19 -6.81
N PHE A 506 -25.37 -14.41 -7.71
CA PHE A 506 -23.97 -14.64 -7.33
C PHE A 506 -23.30 -13.43 -6.67
N GLU A 507 -23.72 -12.21 -7.00
CA GLU A 507 -23.18 -11.01 -6.37
C GLU A 507 -23.59 -10.93 -4.90
N ARG A 508 -24.88 -11.14 -4.60
CA ARG A 508 -25.38 -11.16 -3.23
C ARG A 508 -24.79 -12.32 -2.44
N ALA A 509 -24.71 -13.50 -3.04
CA ALA A 509 -24.09 -14.67 -2.42
C ALA A 509 -22.63 -14.42 -2.05
N SER A 510 -21.84 -13.79 -2.93
CA SER A 510 -20.44 -13.46 -2.64
C SER A 510 -20.32 -12.47 -1.48
N ARG A 511 -21.16 -11.42 -1.42
CA ARG A 511 -21.17 -10.46 -0.32
C ARG A 511 -21.55 -11.12 1.01
N LEU A 512 -22.56 -11.98 1.00
CA LEU A 512 -23.06 -12.68 2.19
C LEU A 512 -22.03 -13.69 2.72
N ARG A 513 -21.42 -14.50 1.83
CA ARG A 513 -20.33 -15.42 2.17
C ARG A 513 -19.14 -14.69 2.82
N ASP A 514 -18.74 -13.56 2.23
CA ASP A 514 -17.61 -12.78 2.74
C ASP A 514 -17.93 -12.12 4.11
N ARG A 515 -19.20 -11.80 4.38
CA ARG A 515 -19.69 -11.34 5.69
C ARG A 515 -19.68 -12.46 6.73
N ILE A 516 -20.25 -13.62 6.40
CA ILE A 516 -20.29 -14.83 7.25
C ILE A 516 -18.88 -15.19 7.72
N ARG A 517 -17.93 -15.27 6.80
CA ARG A 517 -16.53 -15.63 7.10
C ARG A 517 -15.88 -14.70 8.13
N ARG A 518 -16.17 -13.39 8.07
CA ARG A 518 -15.59 -12.40 9.00
C ARG A 518 -16.16 -12.53 10.41
N VAL A 519 -17.44 -12.85 10.50
CA VAL A 519 -18.13 -12.99 11.78
C VAL A 519 -17.74 -14.29 12.46
N GLN A 520 -17.62 -15.39 11.72
CA GLN A 520 -17.02 -16.63 12.22
C GLN A 520 -15.60 -16.39 12.76
N GLN A 521 -14.77 -15.65 12.01
CA GLN A 521 -13.41 -15.30 12.48
C GLN A 521 -13.42 -14.51 13.80
N LEU A 522 -14.40 -13.62 14.01
CA LEU A 522 -14.55 -12.90 15.26
C LEU A 522 -14.96 -13.83 16.39
N VAL A 523 -16.01 -14.63 16.20
CA VAL A 523 -16.53 -15.56 17.21
C VAL A 523 -15.43 -16.51 17.66
N LEU A 524 -14.69 -17.10 16.71
CA LEU A 524 -13.53 -17.93 17.00
C LEU A 524 -12.44 -17.18 17.77
N SER A 525 -12.21 -15.90 17.45
CA SER A 525 -11.26 -15.06 18.18
C SER A 525 -11.70 -14.79 19.62
N GLN A 526 -13.00 -14.58 19.86
CA GLN A 526 -13.57 -14.36 21.20
C GLN A 526 -13.55 -15.65 22.04
N GLN A 527 -13.94 -16.78 21.46
CA GLN A 527 -13.82 -18.09 22.10
C GLN A 527 -12.37 -18.37 22.47
N LEU A 528 -11.42 -18.07 21.58
CA LEU A 528 -10.00 -18.26 21.87
C LEU A 528 -9.52 -17.37 23.02
N LEU A 529 -9.94 -16.10 23.09
CA LEU A 529 -9.60 -15.21 24.21
C LEU A 529 -10.19 -15.73 25.53
N ALA A 530 -11.47 -16.13 25.52
CA ALA A 530 -12.15 -16.68 26.70
C ALA A 530 -11.53 -18.00 27.16
N GLU A 531 -11.24 -18.92 26.22
CA GLU A 531 -10.50 -20.15 26.48
C GLU A 531 -9.12 -19.86 27.03
N THR A 532 -8.44 -18.81 26.60
CA THR A 532 -7.07 -18.50 27.06
C THR A 532 -7.05 -17.78 28.42
N GLU A 533 -8.13 -17.07 28.77
CA GLU A 533 -8.35 -16.58 30.13
C GLU A 533 -8.76 -17.72 31.09
N GLN A 534 -9.44 -18.76 30.60
CA GLN A 534 -9.90 -19.92 31.38
C GLN A 534 -8.88 -21.08 31.45
N ARG A 535 -8.15 -21.36 30.37
CA ARG A 535 -7.02 -22.28 30.34
C ARG A 535 -5.94 -21.64 31.19
N GLY A 536 -5.57 -22.33 32.28
CA GLY A 536 -4.59 -21.86 33.24
C GLY A 536 -3.20 -21.62 32.63
N THR A 537 -2.23 -21.45 33.51
CA THR A 537 -0.83 -21.31 33.11
C THR A 537 -0.36 -22.57 32.39
N VAL A 538 0.44 -22.43 31.33
CA VAL A 538 1.05 -23.56 30.62
C VAL A 538 2.54 -23.34 30.48
N LEU A 539 3.30 -24.44 30.54
CA LEU A 539 4.73 -24.49 30.24
C LEU A 539 4.90 -25.17 28.88
N ILE A 540 5.52 -24.48 27.93
CA ILE A 540 5.83 -25.05 26.62
C ILE A 540 7.33 -25.30 26.56
N VAL A 541 7.71 -26.52 26.21
CA VAL A 541 9.12 -26.92 26.05
C VAL A 541 9.45 -26.95 24.57
N THR A 542 10.52 -26.28 24.18
CA THR A 542 10.99 -26.26 22.79
C THR A 542 12.47 -26.62 22.72
N PRO A 543 12.97 -27.10 21.56
CA PRO A 543 14.41 -27.24 21.35
C PRO A 543 15.11 -25.89 21.53
N SER A 544 16.42 -25.89 21.73
CA SER A 544 17.26 -24.68 21.71
C SER A 544 18.21 -24.73 20.51
N PRO A 545 18.67 -23.58 19.98
CA PRO A 545 19.78 -23.55 19.02
C PRO A 545 21.08 -24.13 19.60
N GLU A 546 21.23 -24.08 20.92
CA GLU A 546 22.34 -24.71 21.63
C GLU A 546 22.10 -26.21 21.75
N ALA A 547 23.00 -27.01 21.17
CA ALA A 547 22.84 -28.47 21.09
C ALA A 547 22.64 -29.09 22.49
N GLY A 548 21.55 -29.85 22.64
CA GLY A 548 21.17 -30.51 23.89
C GLY A 548 20.47 -29.61 24.92
N ALA A 549 20.51 -28.28 24.77
CA ALA A 549 19.77 -27.39 25.64
C ALA A 549 18.26 -27.39 25.32
N ARG A 550 17.45 -26.93 26.27
CA ARG A 550 15.99 -26.80 26.14
C ARG A 550 15.55 -25.38 26.46
N GLU A 551 14.52 -24.92 25.77
CA GLU A 551 13.88 -23.63 26.03
C GLU A 551 12.53 -23.87 26.72
N PHE A 552 12.33 -23.24 27.88
CA PHE A 552 11.12 -23.30 28.67
C PHE A 552 10.35 -21.99 28.54
N LEU A 553 9.19 -22.03 27.90
CA LEU A 553 8.31 -20.88 27.66
C LEU A 553 7.15 -20.92 28.66
N LEU A 554 7.21 -20.07 29.68
CA LEU A 554 6.15 -19.93 30.67
C LEU A 554 5.08 -19.00 30.13
N VAL A 555 3.90 -19.54 29.83
CA VAL A 555 2.75 -18.80 29.30
C VAL A 555 1.68 -18.66 30.38
N VAL A 556 1.42 -17.43 30.81
CA VAL A 556 0.45 -17.11 31.86
C VAL A 556 -0.69 -16.30 31.24
N ARG A 557 -1.94 -16.78 31.38
CA ARG A 557 -3.14 -16.13 30.81
C ARG A 557 -2.98 -15.78 29.32
N GLY A 558 -2.37 -16.68 28.55
CA GLY A 558 -2.12 -16.52 27.11
C GLY A 558 -0.96 -15.64 26.70
N ARG A 559 -0.13 -15.18 27.63
CA ARG A 559 1.01 -14.31 27.34
C ARG A 559 2.31 -15.02 27.69
N LEU A 560 3.33 -14.85 26.85
CA LEU A 560 4.67 -15.32 27.21
C LEU A 560 5.19 -14.43 28.33
N TRP A 561 5.37 -15.03 29.51
CA TRP A 561 5.85 -14.33 30.69
C TRP A 561 7.36 -14.46 30.85
N ALA A 562 7.89 -15.66 30.60
CA ALA A 562 9.31 -15.94 30.65
C ALA A 562 9.71 -16.94 29.57
N GLN A 563 10.92 -16.74 29.05
CA GLN A 563 11.65 -17.72 28.26
C GLN A 563 12.94 -18.01 29.03
N ILE A 564 13.12 -19.26 29.43
CA ILE A 564 14.26 -19.72 30.22
C ILE A 564 14.96 -20.81 29.45
N ARG A 565 16.21 -20.55 29.06
CA ARG A 565 17.10 -21.57 28.54
C ARG A 565 17.65 -22.41 29.69
N ALA A 566 17.52 -23.72 29.56
CA ALA A 566 18.17 -24.71 30.38
C ALA A 566 19.33 -25.33 29.58
N SER A 567 20.57 -24.96 29.93
CA SER A 567 21.76 -25.55 29.31
C SER A 567 21.93 -27.01 29.76
N VAL A 568 22.63 -27.80 28.95
CA VAL A 568 22.81 -29.25 29.19
C VAL A 568 23.32 -29.54 30.61
N ASP A 569 24.34 -28.81 31.04
CA ASP A 569 25.03 -29.03 32.32
C ASP A 569 24.40 -28.27 33.51
N GLU A 570 23.31 -27.54 33.28
CA GLU A 570 22.66 -26.77 34.34
C GLU A 570 21.79 -27.69 35.23
N PRO A 571 21.93 -27.67 36.57
CA PRO A 571 21.09 -28.44 37.46
C PRO A 571 19.60 -28.10 37.31
N ASP A 572 18.73 -29.11 37.41
CA ASP A 572 17.28 -28.93 37.29
C ASP A 572 16.72 -27.99 38.36
N GLU A 573 17.29 -28.01 39.58
CA GLU A 573 16.95 -27.11 40.69
C GLU A 573 17.14 -25.63 40.31
N ASP A 574 18.20 -25.28 39.57
CA ASP A 574 18.49 -23.91 39.17
C ASP A 574 17.51 -23.39 38.11
N VAL A 575 17.18 -24.24 37.13
CA VAL A 575 16.17 -23.96 36.10
C VAL A 575 14.79 -23.81 36.77
N ALA A 576 14.45 -24.75 37.66
CA ALA A 576 13.21 -24.76 38.43
C ALA A 576 13.07 -23.48 39.27
N ALA A 577 14.12 -23.06 39.95
CA ALA A 577 14.13 -21.84 40.75
C ALA A 577 13.90 -20.58 39.89
N ARG A 578 14.43 -20.53 38.66
CA ARG A 578 14.17 -19.41 37.72
C ARG A 578 12.71 -19.41 37.23
N LEU A 579 12.13 -20.57 36.96
CA LEU A 579 10.73 -20.72 36.58
C LEU A 579 9.80 -20.31 37.74
N ALA A 580 10.08 -20.77 38.95
CA ALA A 580 9.34 -20.44 40.16
C ALA A 580 9.30 -18.92 40.40
N ARG A 581 10.47 -18.26 40.40
CA ARG A 581 10.55 -16.79 40.55
C ARG A 581 9.80 -16.03 39.46
N SER A 582 9.76 -16.58 38.24
CA SER A 582 9.03 -15.98 37.13
C SER A 582 7.52 -16.12 37.35
N TRP A 583 7.05 -17.31 37.74
CA TRP A 583 5.65 -17.58 38.02
C TRP A 583 5.11 -16.77 39.21
N GLU A 584 5.83 -16.69 40.32
CA GLU A 584 5.45 -15.88 41.49
C GLU A 584 5.23 -14.42 41.11
N ARG A 585 6.15 -13.86 40.30
CA ARG A 585 6.04 -12.50 39.78
C ARG A 585 4.79 -12.33 38.91
N ALA A 586 4.44 -13.34 38.11
CA ALA A 586 3.24 -13.32 37.28
C ALA A 586 1.97 -13.29 38.14
N GLN A 587 1.94 -14.08 39.22
CA GLN A 587 0.81 -14.19 40.14
C GLN A 587 0.59 -12.89 40.93
N GLN A 588 1.67 -12.22 41.33
CA GLN A 588 1.62 -10.96 42.07
C GLN A 588 1.31 -9.74 41.18
N THR A 589 1.47 -9.86 39.86
CA THR A 589 1.23 -8.75 38.93
C THR A 589 -0.25 -8.64 38.60
N THR A 590 -0.88 -7.53 39.01
CA THR A 590 -2.20 -7.15 38.48
C THR A 590 -2.02 -6.66 37.05
N MET A 591 -2.31 -7.52 36.07
CA MET A 591 -2.17 -7.14 34.67
C MET A 591 -3.21 -6.07 34.31
N PRO A 592 -2.80 -4.94 33.69
CA PRO A 592 -3.76 -3.98 33.14
C PRO A 592 -4.67 -4.66 32.13
N ALA A 593 -5.87 -4.11 31.97
CA ALA A 593 -6.88 -4.59 31.03
C ALA A 593 -6.36 -4.55 29.59
N VAL A 594 -5.70 -5.63 29.19
CA VAL A 594 -5.45 -6.07 27.81
C VAL A 594 -5.04 -4.91 26.88
N ASP A 595 -3.76 -4.55 26.89
CA ASP A 595 -3.22 -3.62 25.90
C ASP A 595 -3.04 -4.29 24.52
N GLN A 596 -2.77 -3.48 23.48
CA GLN A 596 -2.61 -4.01 22.11
C GLN A 596 -1.51 -5.06 22.00
N GLU A 597 -0.45 -4.93 22.80
CA GLU A 597 0.69 -5.85 22.87
C GLU A 597 0.26 -7.24 23.33
N SER A 598 -0.49 -7.27 24.43
CA SER A 598 -1.02 -8.49 25.02
C SER A 598 -1.94 -9.25 24.06
N LEU A 599 -2.68 -8.54 23.23
CA LEU A 599 -3.72 -9.13 22.36
C LEU A 599 -3.17 -9.89 21.17
N ASP A 600 -2.17 -9.33 20.49
CA ASP A 600 -1.57 -10.03 19.37
C ASP A 600 -0.85 -11.29 19.85
N GLN A 601 -0.18 -11.23 21.00
CA GLN A 601 0.47 -12.38 21.61
C GLN A 601 -0.54 -13.44 22.08
N VAL A 602 -1.63 -13.04 22.73
CA VAL A 602 -2.70 -13.98 23.15
C VAL A 602 -3.36 -14.62 21.93
N HIS A 603 -3.65 -13.88 20.86
CA HIS A 603 -4.20 -14.47 19.64
C HIS A 603 -3.21 -15.43 18.94
N LEU A 604 -1.93 -15.08 18.98
CA LEU A 604 -0.86 -15.87 18.37
C LEU A 604 -0.69 -17.20 19.12
N LEU A 605 -0.52 -17.13 20.44
CA LEU A 605 -0.36 -18.28 21.32
C LEU A 605 -1.64 -19.10 21.40
N GLY A 606 -2.81 -18.49 21.54
CA GLY A 606 -4.07 -19.21 21.59
C GLY A 606 -4.32 -20.03 20.32
N ARG A 607 -4.07 -19.45 19.13
CA ARG A 607 -4.22 -20.18 17.87
C ARG A 607 -3.24 -21.35 17.79
N TRP A 608 -2.00 -21.13 18.22
CA TRP A 608 -0.97 -22.16 18.24
C TRP A 608 -1.32 -23.29 19.22
N LEU A 609 -1.69 -22.96 20.45
CA LEU A 609 -2.10 -23.91 21.49
C LEU A 609 -3.34 -24.72 21.10
N ARG A 610 -4.30 -24.11 20.38
CA ARG A 610 -5.46 -24.84 19.85
C ARG A 610 -5.05 -25.84 18.77
N LYS A 611 -4.14 -25.44 17.87
CA LYS A 611 -3.65 -26.31 16.79
C LYS A 611 -2.90 -27.53 17.33
N TYR A 612 -2.15 -27.36 18.42
CA TYR A 612 -1.31 -28.39 19.03
C TYR A 612 -1.87 -28.86 20.38
N ALA A 613 -3.20 -28.81 20.57
CA ALA A 613 -3.81 -29.22 21.82
C ALA A 613 -3.48 -30.69 22.15
N GLY A 614 -3.04 -30.97 23.38
CA GLY A 614 -2.66 -32.32 23.82
C GLY A 614 -1.25 -32.76 23.43
N HIS A 615 -0.42 -31.89 22.85
CA HIS A 615 0.97 -32.19 22.53
C HIS A 615 1.82 -32.38 23.82
N PRO A 616 2.71 -33.39 23.90
CA PRO A 616 3.48 -33.71 25.12
C PRO A 616 4.37 -32.56 25.60
N ALA A 617 4.89 -31.76 24.67
CA ALA A 617 5.68 -30.57 24.98
C ALA A 617 4.87 -29.37 25.52
N ILE A 618 3.56 -29.50 25.69
CA ILE A 618 2.68 -28.49 26.28
C ILE A 618 2.16 -29.04 27.61
N ILE A 619 2.74 -28.55 28.71
CA ILE A 619 2.47 -29.05 30.05
C ILE A 619 1.56 -28.04 30.78
N PRO A 620 0.30 -28.40 31.10
CA PRO A 620 -0.56 -27.58 31.94
C PRO A 620 0.06 -27.42 33.34
N ILE A 621 0.02 -26.20 33.88
CA ILE A 621 0.45 -25.93 35.25
C ILE A 621 -0.78 -25.83 36.15
N ASP A 622 -0.83 -26.70 37.15
CA ASP A 622 -1.82 -26.68 38.23
C ASP A 622 -1.55 -25.55 39.23
N ALA A 623 -2.45 -25.38 40.21
CA ALA A 623 -2.37 -24.28 41.19
C ALA A 623 -1.08 -24.27 42.04
N VAL A 624 -0.41 -25.42 42.21
CA VAL A 624 0.90 -25.54 42.87
C VAL A 624 1.81 -26.43 42.01
N PRO A 625 2.65 -25.84 41.14
CA PRO A 625 3.56 -26.61 40.29
C PRO A 625 4.75 -27.17 41.07
N ASP A 626 5.10 -28.42 40.81
CA ASP A 626 6.41 -29.00 41.13
C ASP A 626 7.38 -28.65 39.98
N TRP A 627 8.16 -27.59 40.16
CA TRP A 627 9.03 -27.07 39.10
C TRP A 627 10.17 -28.01 38.72
N GLU A 628 10.73 -28.76 39.68
CA GLU A 628 11.80 -29.71 39.39
C GLU A 628 11.28 -30.88 38.56
N ALA A 629 10.11 -31.43 38.93
CA ALA A 629 9.47 -32.48 38.14
C ALA A 629 9.13 -32.01 36.72
N LEU A 630 8.65 -30.76 36.57
CA LEU A 630 8.35 -30.17 35.25
C LEU A 630 9.60 -29.96 34.39
N VAL A 631 10.72 -29.54 35.00
CA VAL A 631 12.00 -29.40 34.29
C VAL A 631 12.53 -30.76 33.86
N ALA A 632 12.53 -31.74 34.77
CA ALA A 632 12.95 -33.11 34.47
C ALA A 632 12.10 -33.73 33.35
N GLN A 633 10.77 -33.55 33.41
CA GLN A 633 9.84 -33.96 32.35
C GLN A 633 10.19 -33.29 31.02
N GLY A 634 10.42 -31.98 31.01
CA GLY A 634 10.76 -31.23 29.79
C GLY A 634 12.11 -31.64 29.19
N ARG A 635 13.11 -31.93 30.01
CA ARG A 635 14.42 -32.44 29.56
C ARG A 635 14.36 -33.87 29.03
N ALA A 636 13.47 -34.69 29.59
CA ALA A 636 13.28 -36.07 29.17
C ALA A 636 12.60 -36.20 27.79
N LEU A 637 11.97 -35.14 27.27
CA LEU A 637 11.35 -35.14 25.95
C LEU A 637 12.40 -35.38 24.85
N THR A 638 12.11 -36.36 24.01
CA THR A 638 12.90 -36.66 22.82
C THR A 638 12.75 -35.56 21.76
N ASP A 639 13.69 -35.46 20.83
CA ASP A 639 13.63 -34.45 19.77
C ASP A 639 12.38 -34.63 18.87
N ASP A 640 11.87 -35.86 18.72
CA ASP A 640 10.61 -36.15 18.03
C ASP A 640 9.39 -35.63 18.82
N GLU A 641 9.38 -35.76 20.14
CA GLU A 641 8.32 -35.24 21.02
C GLU A 641 8.35 -33.71 21.18
N LEU A 642 9.47 -33.09 20.83
CA LEU A 642 9.64 -31.64 20.71
C LEU A 642 9.32 -31.12 19.30
N SER A 643 9.19 -32.02 18.32
CA SER A 643 8.92 -31.65 16.93
C SER A 643 7.44 -31.39 16.69
N PHE A 644 7.13 -30.14 16.35
CA PHE A 644 5.78 -29.72 15.96
C PHE A 644 5.50 -29.88 14.44
N ASP A 645 6.37 -30.60 13.72
CA ASP A 645 6.41 -30.64 12.25
C ASP A 645 5.80 -31.89 11.59
N THR A 646 5.38 -32.93 12.32
CA THR A 646 4.69 -34.08 11.69
C THR A 646 3.63 -34.77 12.55
N ARG A 647 2.59 -35.23 11.85
CA ARG A 647 1.40 -36.02 12.22
C ARG A 647 0.20 -35.25 12.79
N SER A 648 -0.85 -35.28 11.97
CA SER A 648 -2.26 -35.24 12.30
C SER A 648 -2.56 -35.61 13.76
N VAL A 649 -2.71 -34.60 14.61
CA VAL A 649 -3.82 -34.65 15.55
C VAL A 649 -5.05 -34.45 14.66
N PRO A 650 -6.05 -35.36 14.65
CA PRO A 650 -7.30 -35.08 13.97
C PRO A 650 -7.77 -33.71 14.48
N ALA A 651 -8.18 -32.82 13.59
CA ALA A 651 -9.03 -31.73 14.05
C ALA A 651 -10.14 -32.37 14.91
N PRO A 652 -10.50 -31.83 16.08
CA PRO A 652 -11.72 -32.28 16.75
C PRO A 652 -12.80 -32.28 15.67
N GLU A 653 -13.42 -33.43 15.44
CA GLU A 653 -14.41 -33.61 14.38
C GLU A 653 -15.36 -32.42 14.45
N GLU A 654 -15.35 -31.57 13.39
CA GLU A 654 -16.45 -30.65 13.20
C GLU A 654 -17.70 -31.53 13.18
N PRO A 655 -18.70 -31.31 14.05
CA PRO A 655 -19.94 -32.04 13.94
C PRO A 655 -20.48 -31.74 12.55
N LEU A 656 -20.49 -32.77 11.70
CA LEU A 656 -21.14 -32.73 10.40
C LEU A 656 -22.57 -32.22 10.65
N PRO A 657 -23.01 -31.15 9.96
CA PRO A 657 -24.38 -30.71 10.08
C PRO A 657 -25.28 -31.84 9.57
N ALA A 658 -26.11 -32.37 10.47
CA ALA A 658 -27.31 -33.12 10.12
C ALA A 658 -28.39 -32.16 9.62
#